data_AF-A0A1H6VHH1-F1
#
_entry.id   AF-A0A1H6VHH1-F1
#
_cell.length_a   1.000
_cell.length_b   1.000
_cell.length_c   1.000
_cell.angle_alpha   90.00
_cell.angle_beta   90.00
_cell.angle_gamma   90.00
#
_symmetry.space_group_name_H-M   'P 1'
#
loop_
_entity.id
_entity.type
_entity.pdbx_description
1 polymer ?
#
loop_
_entity_poly.entity_id
_entity_poly.type
_entity_poly.pdbx_seq_one_letter_code
_entity_poly.pdbx_strand_id
1 'polypeptide(L)'
;MKIILTHICLLLLAAPLQLPGQTVNSPGDGLIIPPFVHVPERQPQFPLKTARMIYREADMIKARANLVRYEEARKVRDKILKAADPWLARPDSAIIALMPDARVPRAFDLNPKGSPVHGDTVFKVGGFYPWIVDPDHPLQVKSPIDGQVFPSNDYLAFYKGGFKDKTGLDKAYADDGWGWIAPDGERYWFVAYANQWMWKGHIEPAFTDLAHAYLLTGDKRYAHKAAVMLYRLGEVYPSMDHANQSRYGLMEKMKGHIYNGKILNLIWETSLIQNAAEAYDAIWDSIDGDAGLQKATGKTGEQIRAFIEANVLEDAVDAYMQRKIQGNYGMHQIALLYILLARQHMGTEKYLHMLVEEPGESRVQSGLRYALYNMIFRDGQPLEAPDYNLLTVQKITRFTDMLRTGGTDLFGEPRLRALINSPLEMVVTGKITPGIGDSGSVLGTLVGQDPDVYQVGYGSYPDPRYLTWLGAVGKTGERSFSTFESLFRDVLPDLRPLPNGRALAARPSHLLAGYGMGFLNNRSDAVALTFNYGFKGTHYHWDFLNFELFANGQKMIPDLGYPDAMNEYVKEVYTWSFNSVAHNTVVVDAQRQVNNVPGRLHDFAGGKFARSMDASSATYPQTTAYRRNLTMVDVDSSRSYVVDFFRVAGGRQHDYALHGPPGKLAAAGRWSEKQPGTLAGPEVAFGDIYDDAKMGTRVTRAVTGITKALVINIFSMFRN
;
A
#
# COMPACT_ATOMS: atom_id res chain seq x y z
N MET A 1 25.17 39.81 57.22
CA MET A 1 24.34 38.69 56.70
C MET A 1 25.10 38.08 55.52
N LYS A 2 25.39 36.77 55.40
CA LYS A 2 24.51 35.55 55.46
C LYS A 2 23.42 35.58 54.35
N ILE A 3 23.03 34.52 53.63
CA ILE A 3 23.47 33.11 53.43
C ILE A 3 22.70 32.59 52.17
N ILE A 4 23.10 31.63 51.32
CA ILE A 4 24.31 30.80 51.13
C ILE A 4 24.40 30.35 49.65
N LEU A 5 25.41 29.56 49.26
CA LEU A 5 25.54 28.85 47.97
C LEU A 5 25.16 27.37 48.15
N THR A 6 24.42 26.72 47.24
CA THR A 6 24.40 25.24 47.17
C THR A 6 24.14 24.73 45.75
N HIS A 7 25.21 24.36 45.04
CA HIS A 7 25.12 23.38 43.96
C HIS A 7 25.17 21.98 44.58
N ILE A 8 24.29 21.09 44.13
CA ILE A 8 24.44 19.65 44.39
C ILE A 8 24.99 19.02 43.12
N CYS A 9 26.29 18.69 43.16
CA CYS A 9 26.84 17.68 42.27
C CYS A 9 26.41 16.31 42.81
N LEU A 10 25.86 15.45 41.95
CA LEU A 10 25.98 14.00 42.14
C LEU A 10 26.66 13.42 40.90
N LEU A 11 27.74 12.68 41.13
CA LEU A 11 28.41 11.94 40.06
C LEU A 11 27.54 10.75 39.65
N LEU A 12 27.34 10.60 38.33
CA LEU A 12 27.20 9.28 37.72
C LEU A 12 28.16 9.19 36.53
N LEU A 13 29.32 8.59 36.79
CA LEU A 13 30.27 8.15 35.77
C LEU A 13 29.64 6.97 35.01
N ALA A 14 28.91 7.27 33.93
CA ALA A 14 28.57 6.29 32.92
C ALA A 14 29.73 6.20 31.90
N ALA A 15 30.76 5.41 32.23
CA ALA A 15 31.77 5.05 31.24
C ALA A 15 31.09 4.21 30.13
N PRO A 16 31.29 4.53 28.84
CA PRO A 16 30.79 3.68 27.78
C PRO A 16 31.59 2.36 27.78
N LEU A 17 30.95 1.30 28.25
CA LEU A 17 31.38 -0.08 28.00
C LEU A 17 31.33 -0.32 26.48
N GLN A 18 32.45 -0.08 25.81
CA GLN A 18 32.67 -0.54 24.44
C GLN A 18 32.72 -2.06 24.44
N LEU A 19 31.55 -2.69 24.24
CA LEU A 19 31.48 -4.09 23.83
C LEU A 19 32.14 -4.21 22.44
N PRO A 20 33.06 -5.16 22.22
CA PRO A 20 33.73 -5.33 20.94
C PRO A 20 32.81 -6.03 19.93
N GLY A 21 31.83 -5.30 19.39
CA GLY A 21 31.14 -5.64 18.15
C GLY A 21 31.84 -4.93 16.99
N GLN A 22 32.49 -5.68 16.10
CA GLN A 22 33.12 -5.09 14.91
C GLN A 22 32.05 -4.48 13.99
N THR A 23 32.04 -3.16 13.86
CA THR A 23 31.29 -2.47 12.81
C THR A 23 31.94 -2.78 11.46
N VAL A 24 31.21 -3.43 10.56
CA VAL A 24 31.70 -3.69 9.20
C VAL A 24 31.46 -2.43 8.37
N ASN A 25 32.53 -1.66 8.16
CA ASN A 25 32.51 -0.57 7.19
C ASN A 25 32.51 -1.16 5.78
N SER A 26 31.48 -0.88 4.99
CA SER A 26 31.49 -1.23 3.57
C SER A 26 32.48 -0.31 2.82
N PRO A 27 33.42 -0.83 2.01
CA PRO A 27 34.35 0.01 1.27
C PRO A 27 33.65 0.62 0.06
N GLY A 28 33.37 1.93 0.09
CA GLY A 28 32.99 2.70 -1.10
C GLY A 28 32.01 3.85 -0.86
N ASP A 29 30.90 3.61 -0.15
CA ASP A 29 29.74 4.52 -0.08
C ASP A 29 29.42 5.07 1.32
N GLY A 30 30.13 4.63 2.36
CA GLY A 30 29.91 5.06 3.74
C GLY A 30 28.71 4.39 4.44
N LEU A 31 28.15 3.32 3.87
CA LEU A 31 27.11 2.53 4.53
C LEU A 31 27.69 1.83 5.78
N ILE A 32 27.09 2.10 6.94
CA ILE A 32 27.46 1.48 8.22
C ILE A 32 26.51 0.30 8.47
N ILE A 33 27.05 -0.91 8.40
CA ILE A 33 26.29 -2.14 8.68
C ILE A 33 26.39 -2.44 10.18
N PRO A 34 25.26 -2.45 10.92
CA PRO A 34 25.27 -2.77 12.35
C PRO A 34 25.57 -4.26 12.56
N PRO A 35 26.26 -4.63 13.65
CA PRO A 35 26.46 -6.04 13.99
C PRO A 35 25.12 -6.72 14.29
N PHE A 36 24.98 -7.98 13.90
CA PHE A 36 23.81 -8.79 14.23
C PHE A 36 23.68 -9.00 15.75
N VAL A 37 22.48 -8.74 16.29
CA VAL A 37 22.13 -8.99 17.69
C VAL A 37 21.08 -10.09 17.74
N HIS A 38 21.45 -11.22 18.35
CA HIS A 38 20.54 -12.34 18.56
C HIS A 38 19.58 -12.06 19.73
N VAL A 39 18.28 -12.17 19.48
CA VAL A 39 17.24 -12.13 20.52
C VAL A 39 16.95 -13.56 20.99
N PRO A 40 17.10 -13.88 22.30
CA PRO A 40 16.84 -15.23 22.82
C PRO A 40 15.40 -15.73 22.60
N GLU A 41 15.23 -17.05 22.57
CA GLU A 41 13.89 -17.68 22.53
C GLU A 41 13.02 -17.25 23.72
N ARG A 42 11.79 -16.87 23.42
CA ARG A 42 10.76 -16.47 24.38
C ARG A 42 10.01 -17.70 24.92
N GLN A 43 9.57 -17.60 26.17
CA GLN A 43 8.58 -18.50 26.78
C GLN A 43 7.22 -17.79 26.80
N PRO A 44 6.08 -18.50 26.67
CA PRO A 44 4.77 -17.89 26.60
C PRO A 44 4.42 -17.18 27.92
N GLN A 45 3.97 -15.93 27.83
CA GLN A 45 3.59 -15.11 28.99
C GLN A 45 2.13 -15.33 29.43
N PHE A 46 1.32 -15.97 28.59
CA PHE A 46 -0.11 -16.21 28.82
C PHE A 46 -0.46 -17.71 28.66
N PRO A 47 -1.59 -18.19 29.21
CA PRO A 47 -2.09 -19.53 28.93
C PRO A 47 -2.18 -19.80 27.43
N LEU A 48 -1.86 -21.02 27.00
CA LEU A 48 -1.86 -21.38 25.58
C LEU A 48 -3.26 -21.31 24.97
N LYS A 49 -3.33 -21.10 23.66
CA LYS A 49 -4.57 -21.18 22.87
C LYS A 49 -5.32 -22.50 23.12
N THR A 50 -6.63 -22.39 23.30
CA THR A 50 -7.55 -23.50 23.61
C THR A 50 -8.62 -23.77 22.55
N ALA A 51 -8.81 -22.89 21.56
CA ALA A 51 -9.74 -23.08 20.44
C ALA A 51 -9.40 -22.20 19.23
N ARG A 52 -9.76 -22.65 18.02
CA ARG A 52 -9.79 -21.85 16.78
C ARG A 52 -10.86 -20.74 16.88
N MET A 53 -10.52 -19.52 16.48
CA MET A 53 -11.34 -18.32 16.75
C MET A 53 -11.79 -17.55 15.52
N ILE A 54 -11.00 -17.55 14.43
CA ILE A 54 -11.22 -16.73 13.24
C ILE A 54 -12.26 -17.38 12.32
N TYR A 55 -12.07 -18.66 12.00
CA TYR A 55 -13.03 -19.47 11.23
C TYR A 55 -13.65 -20.54 12.13
N ARG A 56 -14.85 -20.31 12.65
CA ARG A 56 -15.52 -21.22 13.60
C ARG A 56 -16.20 -22.35 12.83
N GLU A 57 -16.61 -23.41 13.52
CA GLU A 57 -17.20 -24.58 12.86
C GLU A 57 -18.50 -24.25 12.10
N ALA A 58 -19.27 -23.27 12.56
CA ALA A 58 -20.44 -22.76 11.84
C ALA A 58 -20.08 -22.16 10.46
N ASP A 59 -18.98 -21.41 10.40
CA ASP A 59 -18.46 -20.84 9.15
C ASP A 59 -17.98 -21.96 8.22
N MET A 60 -17.28 -22.96 8.76
CA MET A 60 -16.83 -24.13 8.01
C MET A 60 -17.98 -24.96 7.44
N ILE A 61 -19.06 -25.14 8.20
CA ILE A 61 -20.30 -25.78 7.71
C ILE A 61 -20.88 -25.00 6.52
N LYS A 62 -20.93 -23.67 6.60
CA LYS A 62 -21.43 -22.81 5.53
C LYS A 62 -20.58 -22.87 4.27
N ALA A 63 -19.24 -22.80 4.41
CA ALA A 63 -18.31 -22.97 3.29
C ALA A 63 -18.46 -24.35 2.62
N ARG A 64 -18.55 -25.43 3.40
CA ARG A 64 -18.79 -26.79 2.87
C ARG A 64 -20.13 -26.88 2.12
N ALA A 65 -21.21 -26.29 2.64
CA ALA A 65 -22.51 -26.26 1.96
C ALA A 65 -22.46 -25.48 0.63
N ASN A 66 -21.77 -24.33 0.61
CA ASN A 66 -21.55 -23.55 -0.61
C ASN A 66 -20.71 -24.31 -1.65
N LEU A 67 -19.66 -25.02 -1.23
CA LEU A 67 -18.82 -25.86 -2.11
C LEU A 67 -19.56 -27.06 -2.71
N VAL A 68 -20.55 -27.63 -2.01
CA VAL A 68 -21.43 -28.65 -2.57
C VAL A 68 -22.37 -28.03 -3.61
N ARG A 69 -22.96 -26.87 -3.31
CA ARG A 69 -24.02 -26.27 -4.12
C ARG A 69 -23.54 -25.56 -5.38
N TYR A 70 -22.46 -24.78 -5.33
CA TYR A 70 -22.10 -23.82 -6.36
C TYR A 70 -20.78 -24.14 -7.07
N GLU A 71 -20.73 -23.97 -8.39
CA GLU A 71 -19.51 -24.22 -9.17
C GLU A 71 -18.45 -23.14 -8.95
N GLU A 72 -18.87 -21.87 -8.88
CA GLU A 72 -17.97 -20.73 -8.63
C GLU A 72 -17.27 -20.85 -7.26
N ALA A 73 -17.98 -21.35 -6.23
CA ALA A 73 -17.36 -21.66 -4.94
C ALA A 73 -16.26 -22.72 -5.06
N ARG A 74 -16.46 -23.76 -5.88
CA ARG A 74 -15.44 -24.78 -6.14
C ARG A 74 -14.23 -24.19 -6.89
N LYS A 75 -14.44 -23.28 -7.84
CA LYS A 75 -13.33 -22.57 -8.54
C LYS A 75 -12.44 -21.78 -7.57
N VAL A 76 -13.02 -21.16 -6.53
CA VAL A 76 -12.24 -20.49 -5.46
C VAL A 76 -11.38 -21.51 -4.70
N ARG A 77 -11.96 -22.62 -4.23
CA ARG A 77 -11.21 -23.71 -3.58
C ARG A 77 -10.10 -24.23 -4.48
N ASP A 78 -10.40 -24.51 -5.75
CA ASP A 78 -9.45 -25.13 -6.67
C ASP A 78 -8.29 -24.18 -7.02
N LYS A 79 -8.52 -22.85 -7.00
CA LYS A 79 -7.45 -21.85 -7.06
C LYS A 79 -6.53 -21.90 -5.83
N ILE A 80 -7.10 -22.03 -4.63
CA ILE A 80 -6.34 -22.13 -3.36
C ILE A 80 -5.50 -23.42 -3.36
N LEU A 81 -6.10 -24.56 -3.72
CA LEU A 81 -5.37 -25.83 -3.82
C LEU A 81 -4.22 -25.75 -4.84
N LYS A 82 -4.44 -25.13 -6.01
CA LYS A 82 -3.38 -24.91 -7.00
C LYS A 82 -2.21 -24.07 -6.47
N ALA A 83 -2.45 -23.14 -5.54
CA ALA A 83 -1.39 -22.35 -4.89
C ALA A 83 -0.68 -23.13 -3.76
N ALA A 84 -1.42 -23.97 -3.03
CA ALA A 84 -0.92 -24.77 -1.92
C ALA A 84 -0.17 -26.05 -2.36
N ASP A 85 -0.62 -26.72 -3.43
CA ASP A 85 -0.09 -28.01 -3.90
C ASP A 85 1.44 -28.03 -4.13
N PRO A 86 2.08 -27.01 -4.74
CA PRO A 86 3.54 -26.97 -4.92
C PRO A 86 4.34 -27.07 -3.62
N TRP A 87 3.77 -26.62 -2.48
CA TRP A 87 4.41 -26.70 -1.17
C TRP A 87 4.40 -28.11 -0.58
N LEU A 88 3.44 -28.97 -0.96
CA LEU A 88 3.41 -30.36 -0.52
C LEU A 88 4.58 -31.17 -1.09
N ALA A 89 5.03 -30.84 -2.30
CA ALA A 89 6.16 -31.49 -2.96
C ALA A 89 7.54 -31.06 -2.39
N ARG A 90 7.61 -29.93 -1.68
CA ARG A 90 8.87 -29.41 -1.10
C ARG A 90 9.20 -30.14 0.20
N PRO A 91 10.43 -30.66 0.40
CA PRO A 91 10.85 -31.17 1.70
C PRO A 91 10.98 -30.02 2.72
N ASP A 92 10.77 -30.31 4.00
CA ASP A 92 10.69 -29.29 5.06
C ASP A 92 11.98 -28.46 5.17
N SER A 93 13.13 -29.11 4.96
CA SER A 93 14.44 -28.46 4.93
C SER A 93 14.61 -27.46 3.77
N ALA A 94 13.92 -27.67 2.64
CA ALA A 94 13.90 -26.70 1.55
C ALA A 94 13.02 -25.50 1.91
N ILE A 95 11.87 -25.72 2.53
CA ILE A 95 10.98 -24.64 3.02
C ILE A 95 11.70 -23.78 4.07
N ILE A 96 12.36 -24.41 5.04
CA ILE A 96 13.18 -23.74 6.07
C ILE A 96 14.27 -22.88 5.43
N ALA A 97 14.90 -23.35 4.35
CA ALA A 97 15.96 -22.62 3.64
C ALA A 97 15.47 -21.36 2.90
N LEU A 98 14.17 -21.22 2.62
CA LEU A 98 13.58 -20.01 2.05
C LEU A 98 13.36 -18.90 3.08
N MET A 99 13.48 -19.22 4.37
CA MET A 99 13.25 -18.33 5.50
C MET A 99 14.58 -18.08 6.23
N PRO A 100 15.51 -17.30 5.65
CA PRO A 100 16.79 -17.01 6.28
C PRO A 100 16.60 -16.15 7.52
N ASP A 101 17.60 -16.19 8.40
CA ASP A 101 17.61 -15.36 9.60
C ASP A 101 17.95 -13.88 9.32
N ALA A 102 17.92 -13.10 10.39
CA ALA A 102 18.16 -11.66 10.41
C ALA A 102 19.49 -11.20 9.76
N ARG A 103 20.49 -12.06 9.59
CA ARG A 103 21.80 -11.69 9.01
C ARG A 103 21.79 -11.48 7.49
N VAL A 104 20.82 -12.05 6.77
CA VAL A 104 20.71 -11.91 5.29
C VAL A 104 19.79 -10.72 4.98
N PRO A 105 20.27 -9.55 4.48
CA PRO A 105 19.51 -8.30 4.40
C PRO A 105 18.30 -8.31 3.44
N ARG A 106 17.56 -7.20 3.39
CA ARG A 106 16.34 -6.99 2.58
C ARG A 106 16.36 -5.70 1.77
N ALA A 107 15.82 -5.70 0.55
CA ALA A 107 15.62 -4.50 -0.28
C ALA A 107 14.44 -4.69 -1.23
N PHE A 108 13.44 -3.78 -1.24
CA PHE A 108 12.33 -3.90 -2.20
C PHE A 108 12.70 -3.48 -3.63
N ASP A 109 13.69 -2.60 -3.77
CA ASP A 109 14.27 -2.17 -5.05
C ASP A 109 15.75 -2.54 -5.11
N LEU A 110 16.17 -3.13 -6.24
CA LEU A 110 17.53 -3.64 -6.44
C LEU A 110 18.54 -2.51 -6.73
N ASN A 111 18.23 -1.63 -7.68
CA ASN A 111 18.94 -0.38 -7.95
C ASN A 111 18.02 0.54 -8.81
N PRO A 112 17.94 1.86 -8.58
CA PRO A 112 17.07 2.76 -9.33
C PRO A 112 17.48 2.99 -10.80
N LYS A 113 18.75 2.78 -11.17
CA LYS A 113 19.21 2.74 -12.58
C LYS A 113 18.80 1.45 -13.31
N GLY A 114 18.25 0.46 -12.61
CA GLY A 114 17.76 -0.80 -13.18
C GLY A 114 18.80 -1.92 -13.17
N SER A 115 19.13 -2.45 -14.35
CA SER A 115 20.08 -3.56 -14.51
C SER A 115 21.50 -3.05 -14.71
N PRO A 116 22.53 -3.69 -14.12
CA PRO A 116 23.93 -3.32 -14.34
C PRO A 116 24.39 -3.63 -15.78
N VAL A 117 23.62 -4.41 -16.54
CA VAL A 117 23.91 -4.77 -17.95
C VAL A 117 23.00 -4.00 -18.91
N HIS A 118 21.71 -3.82 -18.57
CA HIS A 118 20.69 -3.30 -19.50
C HIS A 118 20.09 -1.94 -19.10
N GLY A 119 20.53 -1.35 -17.98
CA GLY A 119 20.03 -0.08 -17.46
C GLY A 119 18.51 -0.10 -17.21
N ASP A 120 17.86 1.00 -17.59
CA ASP A 120 16.42 1.23 -17.38
C ASP A 120 15.50 0.28 -18.16
N THR A 121 16.04 -0.44 -19.16
CA THR A 121 15.30 -1.41 -19.99
C THR A 121 14.66 -2.51 -19.15
N VAL A 122 15.26 -2.83 -18.00
CA VAL A 122 14.74 -3.85 -17.08
C VAL A 122 13.33 -3.51 -16.59
N PHE A 123 13.03 -2.23 -16.35
CA PHE A 123 11.70 -1.77 -15.93
C PHE A 123 10.68 -1.78 -17.08
N LYS A 124 11.15 -1.54 -18.31
CA LYS A 124 10.31 -1.58 -19.53
C LYS A 124 9.85 -3.00 -19.86
N VAL A 125 10.64 -4.02 -19.47
CA VAL A 125 10.34 -5.44 -19.71
C VAL A 125 9.66 -6.10 -18.52
N GLY A 126 10.20 -5.95 -17.31
CA GLY A 126 9.68 -6.61 -16.10
C GLY A 126 8.71 -5.79 -15.25
N GLY A 127 8.48 -4.51 -15.59
CA GLY A 127 7.66 -3.60 -14.78
C GLY A 127 8.41 -3.01 -13.58
N PHE A 128 7.66 -2.55 -12.57
CA PHE A 128 8.22 -1.74 -11.47
C PHE A 128 9.17 -2.53 -10.54
N TYR A 129 8.86 -3.80 -10.28
CA TYR A 129 9.70 -4.74 -9.51
C TYR A 129 10.14 -5.89 -10.44
N PRO A 130 11.12 -5.66 -11.34
CA PRO A 130 11.23 -6.43 -12.58
C PRO A 130 11.97 -7.77 -12.45
N TRP A 131 12.63 -8.03 -11.32
CA TRP A 131 13.53 -9.17 -11.18
C TRP A 131 12.78 -10.42 -10.74
N ILE A 132 13.06 -11.54 -11.41
CA ILE A 132 12.42 -12.83 -11.16
C ILE A 132 13.11 -13.48 -9.95
N VAL A 133 12.33 -13.89 -8.95
CA VAL A 133 12.80 -14.63 -7.76
C VAL A 133 12.15 -16.00 -7.75
N ASP A 134 12.98 -17.04 -7.75
CA ASP A 134 12.59 -18.44 -7.84
C ASP A 134 12.84 -19.17 -6.50
N PRO A 135 11.82 -19.77 -5.87
CA PRO A 135 11.98 -20.60 -4.67
C PRO A 135 12.93 -21.79 -4.81
N ASP A 136 13.22 -22.27 -6.01
CA ASP A 136 14.21 -23.34 -6.21
C ASP A 136 15.65 -22.81 -6.28
N HIS A 137 15.82 -21.49 -6.40
CA HIS A 137 17.09 -20.78 -6.45
C HIS A 137 17.11 -19.61 -5.43
N PRO A 138 16.96 -19.89 -4.12
CA PRO A 138 16.81 -18.85 -3.11
C PRO A 138 18.06 -17.98 -2.99
N LEU A 139 17.84 -16.71 -2.64
CA LEU A 139 18.88 -15.68 -2.50
C LEU A 139 19.56 -15.29 -3.83
N GLN A 140 18.96 -15.67 -4.96
CA GLN A 140 19.32 -15.22 -6.30
C GLN A 140 18.17 -14.47 -6.98
N VAL A 141 18.50 -13.61 -7.94
CA VAL A 141 17.57 -12.95 -8.85
C VAL A 141 17.91 -13.29 -10.29
N LYS A 142 16.91 -13.31 -11.16
CA LYS A 142 17.06 -13.52 -12.60
C LYS A 142 16.54 -12.30 -13.37
N SER A 143 17.35 -11.84 -14.31
CA SER A 143 17.03 -10.77 -15.27
C SER A 143 15.88 -11.20 -16.19
N PRO A 144 14.82 -10.38 -16.35
CA PRO A 144 13.70 -10.68 -17.26
C PRO A 144 14.05 -10.48 -18.74
N ILE A 145 15.21 -9.88 -19.07
CA ILE A 145 15.60 -9.54 -20.44
C ILE A 145 16.29 -10.71 -21.14
N ASP A 146 17.30 -11.27 -20.48
CA ASP A 146 18.24 -12.27 -21.02
C ASP A 146 18.33 -13.54 -20.16
N GLY A 147 17.67 -13.55 -19.00
CA GLY A 147 17.73 -14.66 -18.06
C GLY A 147 19.03 -14.78 -17.28
N GLN A 148 19.91 -13.77 -17.28
CA GLN A 148 21.12 -13.77 -16.47
C GLN A 148 20.78 -13.83 -14.97
N VAL A 149 21.49 -14.68 -14.23
CA VAL A 149 21.31 -14.87 -12.78
C VAL A 149 22.36 -14.09 -12.00
N PHE A 150 21.94 -13.48 -10.89
CA PHE A 150 22.78 -12.75 -9.95
C PHE A 150 22.45 -13.16 -8.50
N PRO A 151 23.40 -13.06 -7.55
CA PRO A 151 24.80 -12.69 -7.78
C PRO A 151 25.61 -13.83 -8.41
N SER A 152 26.87 -13.58 -8.78
CA SER A 152 27.75 -14.57 -9.43
C SER A 152 28.47 -15.53 -8.47
N ASN A 153 28.37 -15.30 -7.16
CA ASN A 153 28.84 -16.17 -6.09
C ASN A 153 27.70 -17.03 -5.51
N ASP A 154 28.06 -18.16 -4.90
CA ASP A 154 27.11 -18.97 -4.13
C ASP A 154 26.89 -18.37 -2.74
N TYR A 155 26.00 -17.36 -2.69
CA TYR A 155 25.63 -16.74 -1.42
C TYR A 155 24.94 -17.72 -0.45
N LEU A 156 24.24 -18.74 -0.96
CA LEU A 156 23.55 -19.71 -0.13
C LEU A 156 24.54 -20.61 0.62
N ALA A 157 25.62 -21.04 -0.04
CA ALA A 157 26.73 -21.73 0.60
C ALA A 157 27.46 -20.83 1.61
N PHE A 158 27.73 -19.57 1.26
CA PHE A 158 28.34 -18.59 2.17
C PHE A 158 27.52 -18.38 3.45
N TYR A 159 26.19 -18.22 3.31
CA TYR A 159 25.25 -18.12 4.42
C TYR A 159 25.24 -19.39 5.30
N LYS A 160 25.09 -20.58 4.69
CA LYS A 160 25.10 -21.88 5.39
C LYS A 160 26.43 -22.17 6.09
N GLY A 161 27.55 -21.72 5.52
CA GLY A 161 28.88 -21.75 6.13
C GLY A 161 29.09 -20.75 7.28
N GLY A 162 28.07 -19.99 7.66
CA GLY A 162 28.13 -19.01 8.74
C GLY A 162 28.99 -17.79 8.40
N PHE A 163 28.98 -17.36 7.13
CA PHE A 163 29.73 -16.21 6.60
C PHE A 163 31.26 -16.31 6.70
N LYS A 164 31.79 -17.54 6.79
CA LYS A 164 33.25 -17.80 6.91
C LYS A 164 33.96 -17.95 5.58
N ASP A 165 33.33 -18.63 4.60
CA ASP A 165 33.94 -18.92 3.30
C ASP A 165 33.70 -17.79 2.30
N LYS A 166 34.72 -16.95 2.09
CA LYS A 166 34.65 -15.78 1.18
C LYS A 166 34.91 -16.13 -0.30
N THR A 167 34.95 -17.41 -0.66
CA THR A 167 35.28 -17.87 -2.02
C THR A 167 34.34 -17.25 -3.06
N GLY A 168 34.92 -16.54 -4.04
CA GLY A 168 34.19 -15.96 -5.17
C GLY A 168 33.55 -14.59 -4.90
N LEU A 169 33.75 -13.98 -3.74
CA LEU A 169 33.32 -12.58 -3.46
C LEU A 169 34.14 -11.53 -4.24
N ASP A 170 35.21 -11.95 -4.91
CA ASP A 170 36.07 -11.15 -5.79
C ASP A 170 35.57 -11.08 -7.24
N LYS A 171 34.53 -11.86 -7.60
CA LYS A 171 33.99 -11.91 -8.97
C LYS A 171 33.14 -10.67 -9.32
N ALA A 172 33.06 -10.35 -10.62
CA ALA A 172 32.09 -9.39 -11.12
C ALA A 172 30.66 -9.82 -10.74
N TYR A 173 29.85 -8.89 -10.24
CA TYR A 173 28.50 -9.12 -9.72
C TYR A 173 28.41 -10.06 -8.50
N ALA A 174 29.49 -10.24 -7.74
CA ALA A 174 29.44 -10.96 -6.46
C ALA A 174 28.84 -10.07 -5.36
N ASP A 175 27.97 -10.63 -4.54
CA ASP A 175 27.22 -9.96 -3.48
C ASP A 175 27.46 -10.69 -2.14
N ASP A 176 27.86 -9.94 -1.11
CA ASP A 176 28.08 -10.42 0.26
C ASP A 176 26.80 -10.33 1.14
N GLY A 177 25.67 -10.04 0.50
CA GLY A 177 24.38 -9.76 1.10
C GLY A 177 24.04 -8.28 0.96
N TRP A 178 25.00 -7.40 1.20
CA TRP A 178 24.78 -5.94 1.29
C TRP A 178 24.97 -5.22 -0.04
N GLY A 179 24.91 -5.96 -1.15
CA GLY A 179 24.91 -5.44 -2.51
C GLY A 179 26.32 -5.31 -3.10
N TRP A 180 26.43 -5.74 -4.36
CA TRP A 180 27.63 -5.56 -5.18
C TRP A 180 27.83 -4.07 -5.52
N ILE A 181 29.05 -3.55 -5.40
CA ILE A 181 29.41 -2.20 -5.84
C ILE A 181 30.03 -2.28 -7.24
N ALA A 182 29.40 -1.61 -8.19
CA ALA A 182 29.85 -1.51 -9.58
C ALA A 182 31.03 -0.52 -9.73
N PRO A 183 31.79 -0.59 -10.84
CA PRO A 183 32.92 0.32 -11.09
C PRO A 183 32.58 1.82 -11.17
N ASP A 184 31.31 2.17 -11.40
CA ASP A 184 30.81 3.56 -11.36
C ASP A 184 30.40 4.03 -9.95
N GLY A 185 30.56 3.16 -8.94
CA GLY A 185 30.18 3.41 -7.54
C GLY A 185 28.75 2.99 -7.18
N GLU A 186 27.95 2.50 -8.13
CA GLU A 186 26.56 2.10 -7.87
C GLU A 186 26.45 0.78 -7.14
N ARG A 187 25.53 0.70 -6.16
CA ARG A 187 25.27 -0.52 -5.40
C ARG A 187 24.04 -1.26 -5.92
N TYR A 188 24.21 -2.53 -6.27
CA TYR A 188 23.17 -3.43 -6.77
C TYR A 188 22.87 -4.52 -5.73
N TRP A 189 21.65 -4.51 -5.22
CA TRP A 189 21.25 -5.25 -4.03
C TRP A 189 20.64 -6.64 -4.36
N PHE A 190 21.38 -7.49 -5.07
CA PHE A 190 20.86 -8.75 -5.62
C PHE A 190 20.30 -9.69 -4.53
N VAL A 191 21.11 -10.00 -3.52
CA VAL A 191 20.73 -10.93 -2.44
C VAL A 191 19.59 -10.33 -1.59
N ALA A 192 19.71 -9.05 -1.25
CA ALA A 192 18.72 -8.37 -0.42
C ALA A 192 17.36 -8.25 -1.13
N TYR A 193 17.35 -8.09 -2.46
CA TYR A 193 16.14 -8.14 -3.27
C TYR A 193 15.55 -9.54 -3.33
N ALA A 194 16.37 -10.55 -3.62
CA ALA A 194 15.93 -11.94 -3.63
C ALA A 194 15.26 -12.33 -2.30
N ASN A 195 15.86 -11.95 -1.18
CA ASN A 195 15.32 -12.24 0.15
C ASN A 195 13.99 -11.49 0.43
N GLN A 196 13.94 -10.18 0.14
CA GLN A 196 12.70 -9.38 0.31
C GLN A 196 11.52 -10.00 -0.45
N TRP A 197 11.74 -10.38 -1.71
CA TRP A 197 10.69 -10.94 -2.57
C TRP A 197 10.47 -12.44 -2.38
N MET A 198 11.40 -13.17 -1.75
CA MET A 198 11.11 -14.50 -1.18
C MET A 198 10.09 -14.38 -0.05
N TRP A 199 10.33 -13.49 0.91
CA TRP A 199 9.39 -13.24 2.00
C TRP A 199 8.04 -12.69 1.49
N LYS A 200 8.05 -11.64 0.67
CA LYS A 200 6.82 -10.96 0.23
C LYS A 200 6.05 -11.70 -0.86
N GLY A 201 6.76 -12.31 -1.81
CA GLY A 201 6.16 -12.92 -3.01
C GLY A 201 5.81 -14.39 -2.85
N HIS A 202 6.49 -15.12 -1.94
CA HIS A 202 6.34 -16.57 -1.80
C HIS A 202 5.94 -17.02 -0.40
N ILE A 203 6.63 -16.56 0.67
CA ILE A 203 6.36 -17.03 2.04
C ILE A 203 5.09 -16.42 2.64
N GLU A 204 4.88 -15.10 2.52
CA GLU A 204 3.69 -14.43 3.06
C GLU A 204 2.37 -14.97 2.49
N PRO A 205 2.23 -15.24 1.17
CA PRO A 205 1.03 -15.89 0.62
C PRO A 205 0.89 -17.35 1.09
N ALA A 206 1.99 -18.10 1.18
CA ALA A 206 1.96 -19.52 1.49
C ALA A 206 1.39 -19.85 2.88
N PHE A 207 1.55 -18.96 3.86
CA PHE A 207 0.87 -19.09 5.16
C PHE A 207 -0.64 -19.27 4.98
N THR A 208 -1.28 -18.38 4.21
CA THR A 208 -2.72 -18.43 3.94
C THR A 208 -3.09 -19.53 2.95
N ASP A 209 -2.32 -19.75 1.87
CA ASP A 209 -2.64 -20.79 0.88
C ASP A 209 -2.71 -22.19 1.53
N LEU A 210 -1.73 -22.53 2.36
CA LEU A 210 -1.67 -23.81 3.10
C LEU A 210 -2.78 -23.90 4.16
N ALA A 211 -3.01 -22.83 4.92
CA ALA A 211 -4.04 -22.79 5.95
C ALA A 211 -5.46 -22.90 5.38
N HIS A 212 -5.75 -22.17 4.29
CA HIS A 212 -7.03 -22.22 3.60
C HIS A 212 -7.24 -23.57 2.92
N ALA A 213 -6.20 -24.15 2.30
CA ALA A 213 -6.26 -25.51 1.76
C ALA A 213 -6.58 -26.54 2.85
N TYR A 214 -5.96 -26.44 4.04
CA TYR A 214 -6.30 -27.29 5.19
C TYR A 214 -7.77 -27.11 5.62
N LEU A 215 -8.22 -25.87 5.85
CA LEU A 215 -9.60 -25.59 6.28
C LEU A 215 -10.64 -26.17 5.31
N LEU A 216 -10.43 -26.01 4.00
CA LEU A 216 -11.39 -26.45 2.98
C LEU A 216 -11.38 -27.97 2.71
N THR A 217 -10.32 -28.71 3.10
CA THR A 217 -10.16 -30.15 2.76
C THR A 217 -10.05 -31.07 3.97
N GLY A 218 -9.57 -30.58 5.11
CA GLY A 218 -9.13 -31.39 6.25
C GLY A 218 -7.80 -32.12 6.05
N ASP A 219 -7.11 -31.94 4.92
CA ASP A 219 -5.85 -32.62 4.63
C ASP A 219 -4.69 -32.05 5.47
N LYS A 220 -4.30 -32.81 6.48
CA LYS A 220 -3.23 -32.46 7.44
C LYS A 220 -1.87 -32.23 6.79
N ARG A 221 -1.64 -32.65 5.53
CA ARG A 221 -0.38 -32.39 4.82
C ARG A 221 -0.16 -30.89 4.60
N TYR A 222 -1.20 -30.11 4.29
CA TYR A 222 -1.06 -28.65 4.19
C TYR A 222 -0.80 -28.02 5.56
N ALA A 223 -1.51 -28.48 6.59
CA ALA A 223 -1.34 -28.01 7.96
C ALA A 223 0.08 -28.26 8.50
N HIS A 224 0.66 -29.43 8.23
CA HIS A 224 2.05 -29.76 8.53
C HIS A 224 3.03 -28.77 7.86
N LYS A 225 2.87 -28.46 6.57
CA LYS A 225 3.73 -27.48 5.88
C LYS A 225 3.58 -26.06 6.46
N ALA A 226 2.37 -25.65 6.81
CA ALA A 226 2.15 -24.38 7.51
C ALA A 226 2.79 -24.39 8.91
N ALA A 227 2.73 -25.49 9.65
CA ALA A 227 3.36 -25.63 10.95
C ALA A 227 4.89 -25.56 10.88
N VAL A 228 5.51 -26.17 9.85
CA VAL A 228 6.94 -26.04 9.55
C VAL A 228 7.32 -24.57 9.31
N MET A 229 6.55 -23.84 8.49
CA MET A 229 6.79 -22.41 8.24
C MET A 229 6.61 -21.56 9.50
N LEU A 230 5.56 -21.77 10.27
CA LEU A 230 5.28 -21.01 11.50
C LEU A 230 6.30 -21.29 12.61
N TYR A 231 6.76 -22.54 12.73
CA TYR A 231 7.85 -22.89 13.62
C TYR A 231 9.15 -22.19 13.19
N ARG A 232 9.50 -22.25 11.90
CA ARG A 232 10.67 -21.55 11.36
C ARG A 232 10.56 -20.02 11.52
N LEU A 233 9.37 -19.45 11.38
CA LEU A 233 9.11 -18.05 11.68
C LEU A 233 9.46 -17.75 13.15
N GLY A 234 9.02 -18.59 14.10
CA GLY A 234 9.36 -18.46 15.52
C GLY A 234 10.88 -18.47 15.81
N GLU A 235 11.68 -19.25 15.06
CA GLU A 235 13.14 -19.27 15.22
C GLU A 235 13.81 -17.95 14.81
N VAL A 236 13.25 -17.21 13.83
CA VAL A 236 13.91 -16.05 13.23
C VAL A 236 13.27 -14.71 13.61
N TYR A 237 11.95 -14.68 13.82
CA TYR A 237 11.15 -13.46 13.96
C TYR A 237 11.58 -12.56 15.14
N PRO A 238 11.87 -13.07 16.35
CA PRO A 238 12.30 -12.21 17.46
C PRO A 238 13.51 -11.33 17.11
N SER A 239 14.47 -11.87 16.36
CA SER A 239 15.70 -11.18 15.95
C SER A 239 15.56 -10.28 14.72
N MET A 240 14.40 -10.26 14.04
CA MET A 240 14.18 -9.45 12.84
C MET A 240 13.99 -7.97 13.18
N ASP A 241 14.67 -7.09 12.45
CA ASP A 241 14.67 -5.64 12.68
C ASP A 241 15.01 -4.86 11.39
N HIS A 242 14.00 -4.68 10.52
CA HIS A 242 14.11 -4.02 9.22
C HIS A 242 14.94 -2.73 9.23
N ALA A 243 14.83 -1.91 10.28
CA ALA A 243 15.57 -0.65 10.43
C ALA A 243 17.10 -0.81 10.47
N ASN A 244 17.61 -1.99 10.85
CA ASN A 244 19.04 -2.34 10.87
C ASN A 244 19.41 -3.38 9.80
N GLN A 245 18.41 -3.97 9.14
CA GLN A 245 18.53 -5.22 8.39
C GLN A 245 18.05 -5.12 6.94
N SER A 246 17.86 -3.90 6.45
CA SER A 246 17.42 -3.58 5.09
C SER A 246 18.16 -2.40 4.50
N ARG A 247 18.24 -2.34 3.16
CA ARG A 247 18.72 -1.18 2.40
C ARG A 247 18.04 0.11 2.88
N TYR A 248 16.71 0.15 2.82
CA TYR A 248 15.95 1.38 3.07
C TYR A 248 16.01 1.81 4.54
N GLY A 249 16.02 0.85 5.47
CA GLY A 249 16.22 1.12 6.90
C GLY A 249 17.55 1.81 7.20
N LEU A 250 18.64 1.36 6.58
CA LEU A 250 19.95 2.01 6.74
C LEU A 250 20.01 3.37 6.02
N MET A 251 19.42 3.50 4.82
CA MET A 251 19.37 4.78 4.09
C MET A 251 18.61 5.87 4.87
N GLU A 252 17.47 5.53 5.49
CA GLU A 252 16.74 6.47 6.36
C GLU A 252 17.54 6.85 7.61
N LYS A 253 18.32 5.93 8.19
CA LYS A 253 19.22 6.26 9.31
C LYS A 253 20.31 7.25 8.93
N MET A 254 20.84 7.18 7.71
CA MET A 254 21.80 8.17 7.19
C MET A 254 21.15 9.56 6.98
N LYS A 255 19.81 9.65 6.91
CA LYS A 255 19.05 10.91 6.92
C LYS A 255 18.71 11.40 8.33
N GLY A 256 18.91 10.58 9.37
CA GLY A 256 18.52 10.88 10.75
C GLY A 256 17.13 10.37 11.14
N HIS A 257 16.50 9.52 10.31
CA HIS A 257 15.21 8.91 10.58
C HIS A 257 15.35 7.43 10.96
N ILE A 258 14.26 6.82 11.46
CA ILE A 258 14.20 5.38 11.72
C ILE A 258 13.01 4.80 10.97
N TYR A 259 13.28 3.95 9.98
CA TYR A 259 12.24 3.28 9.20
C TYR A 259 12.05 1.84 9.69
N ASN A 260 11.12 1.71 10.65
CA ASN A 260 10.83 0.50 11.40
C ASN A 260 10.29 -0.66 10.54
N GLY A 261 10.20 -1.84 11.16
CA GLY A 261 9.70 -3.08 10.58
C GLY A 261 10.31 -4.29 11.30
N LYS A 262 9.87 -5.51 10.97
CA LYS A 262 10.51 -6.75 11.45
C LYS A 262 11.21 -7.43 10.29
N ILE A 263 10.55 -8.34 9.58
CA ILE A 263 11.06 -8.98 8.35
C ILE A 263 10.98 -7.99 7.20
N LEU A 264 9.82 -7.36 7.03
CA LEU A 264 9.54 -6.34 6.04
C LEU A 264 9.50 -4.96 6.71
N ASN A 265 9.31 -3.92 5.90
CA ASN A 265 9.03 -2.59 6.43
C ASN A 265 7.73 -2.61 7.26
N LEU A 266 7.57 -1.65 8.18
CA LEU A 266 6.43 -1.53 9.10
C LEU A 266 5.04 -1.63 8.46
N ILE A 267 4.92 -1.29 7.17
CA ILE A 267 3.67 -1.32 6.42
C ILE A 267 3.38 -2.76 5.99
N TRP A 268 4.29 -3.37 5.24
CA TRP A 268 4.12 -4.72 4.69
C TRP A 268 4.17 -5.79 5.77
N GLU A 269 4.81 -5.51 6.90
CA GLU A 269 4.78 -6.36 8.10
C GLU A 269 3.33 -6.62 8.58
N THR A 270 2.41 -5.66 8.40
CA THR A 270 1.01 -5.82 8.81
C THR A 270 0.32 -7.01 8.15
N SER A 271 0.57 -7.27 6.86
CA SER A 271 -0.05 -8.39 6.14
C SER A 271 0.70 -9.70 6.36
N LEU A 272 2.04 -9.67 6.44
CA LEU A 272 2.83 -10.85 6.80
C LEU A 272 2.38 -11.45 8.14
N ILE A 273 2.27 -10.60 9.18
CA ILE A 273 1.93 -11.09 10.51
C ILE A 273 0.44 -11.41 10.67
N GLN A 274 -0.44 -10.72 9.93
CA GLN A 274 -1.86 -11.10 9.85
C GLN A 274 -2.00 -12.51 9.25
N ASN A 275 -1.34 -12.78 8.12
CA ASN A 275 -1.37 -14.08 7.45
C ASN A 275 -0.78 -15.19 8.33
N ALA A 276 0.32 -14.93 9.03
CA ALA A 276 0.92 -15.90 9.96
C ALA A 276 0.00 -16.19 11.17
N ALA A 277 -0.66 -15.16 11.73
CA ALA A 277 -1.62 -15.34 12.83
C ALA A 277 -2.89 -16.09 12.37
N GLU A 278 -3.40 -15.77 11.17
CA GLU A 278 -4.52 -16.47 10.53
C GLU A 278 -4.18 -17.95 10.29
N ALA A 279 -3.00 -18.23 9.74
CA ALA A 279 -2.53 -19.58 9.50
C ALA A 279 -2.42 -20.39 10.79
N TYR A 280 -1.81 -19.82 11.83
CA TYR A 280 -1.69 -20.47 13.13
C TYR A 280 -3.06 -20.80 13.75
N ASP A 281 -4.03 -19.87 13.73
CA ASP A 281 -5.39 -20.13 14.20
C ASP A 281 -6.06 -21.27 13.41
N ALA A 282 -5.93 -21.23 12.09
CA ALA A 282 -6.53 -22.20 11.17
C ALA A 282 -6.01 -23.63 11.38
N ILE A 283 -4.71 -23.82 11.62
CA ILE A 283 -4.07 -25.14 11.75
C ILE A 283 -3.89 -25.63 13.20
N TRP A 284 -4.23 -24.81 14.20
CA TRP A 284 -3.95 -25.07 15.62
C TRP A 284 -4.36 -26.47 16.10
N ASP A 285 -5.54 -26.94 15.67
CA ASP A 285 -6.12 -28.25 16.04
C ASP A 285 -5.37 -29.46 15.45
N SER A 286 -4.44 -29.23 14.52
CA SER A 286 -3.59 -30.26 13.91
C SER A 286 -2.22 -30.43 14.57
N ILE A 287 -1.67 -29.36 15.17
CA ILE A 287 -0.26 -29.29 15.61
C ILE A 287 0.06 -30.36 16.67
N ASP A 288 -0.85 -30.58 17.62
CA ASP A 288 -0.64 -31.55 18.70
C ASP A 288 -0.55 -33.00 18.20
N GLY A 289 -1.12 -33.28 17.01
CA GLY A 289 -1.02 -34.57 16.32
C GLY A 289 0.08 -34.68 15.28
N ASP A 290 0.90 -33.63 15.05
CA ASP A 290 1.94 -33.64 14.03
C ASP A 290 3.20 -34.38 14.51
N ALA A 291 3.20 -35.70 14.36
CA ALA A 291 4.33 -36.56 14.71
C ALA A 291 5.59 -36.27 13.85
N GLY A 292 5.44 -35.70 12.66
CA GLY A 292 6.57 -35.34 11.79
C GLY A 292 7.34 -34.16 12.35
N LEU A 293 6.64 -33.06 12.64
CA LEU A 293 7.24 -31.86 13.23
C LEU A 293 7.74 -32.10 14.67
N GLN A 294 7.02 -32.89 15.48
CA GLN A 294 7.48 -33.30 16.81
C GLN A 294 8.80 -34.07 16.75
N LYS A 295 8.94 -35.01 15.80
CA LYS A 295 10.20 -35.73 15.58
C LYS A 295 11.33 -34.81 15.07
N ALA A 296 11.02 -33.86 14.19
CA ALA A 296 12.01 -32.94 13.62
C ALA A 296 12.56 -31.94 14.64
N THR A 297 11.71 -31.48 15.57
CA THR A 297 12.05 -30.46 16.59
C THR A 297 12.48 -31.05 17.92
N GLY A 298 12.16 -32.32 18.20
CA GLY A 298 12.35 -32.95 19.52
C GLY A 298 11.41 -32.41 20.61
N LYS A 299 10.41 -31.61 20.24
CA LYS A 299 9.41 -30.99 21.13
C LYS A 299 8.07 -31.73 21.03
N THR A 300 7.26 -31.71 22.08
CA THR A 300 5.84 -32.11 21.98
C THR A 300 5.05 -31.09 21.17
N GLY A 301 3.87 -31.45 20.68
CA GLY A 301 2.98 -30.52 19.98
C GLY A 301 2.60 -29.30 20.82
N GLU A 302 2.32 -29.49 22.11
CA GLU A 302 2.08 -28.38 23.06
C GLU A 302 3.30 -27.45 23.17
N GLN A 303 4.52 -27.99 23.21
CA GLN A 303 5.76 -27.21 23.21
C GLN A 303 6.00 -26.49 21.88
N ILE A 304 5.59 -27.05 20.75
CA ILE A 304 5.62 -26.39 19.43
C ILE A 304 4.64 -25.21 19.41
N ARG A 305 3.42 -25.40 19.92
CA ARG A 305 2.43 -24.32 20.05
C ARG A 305 2.93 -23.22 20.98
N ALA A 306 3.41 -23.56 22.18
CA ALA A 306 4.01 -22.63 23.12
C ALA A 306 5.15 -21.81 22.51
N PHE A 307 6.00 -22.45 21.70
CA PHE A 307 7.09 -21.78 21.00
C PHE A 307 6.58 -20.77 19.96
N ILE A 308 5.62 -21.14 19.11
CA ILE A 308 5.04 -20.24 18.09
C ILE A 308 4.26 -19.09 18.76
N GLU A 309 3.45 -19.40 19.76
CA GLU A 309 2.67 -18.41 20.52
C GLU A 309 3.58 -17.34 21.17
N ALA A 310 4.71 -17.76 21.76
CA ALA A 310 5.66 -16.85 22.40
C ALA A 310 6.53 -16.07 21.41
N ASN A 311 7.04 -16.71 20.35
CA ASN A 311 8.07 -16.13 19.47
C ASN A 311 7.52 -15.48 18.20
N VAL A 312 6.26 -15.76 17.84
CA VAL A 312 5.56 -15.10 16.72
C VAL A 312 4.47 -14.16 17.25
N LEU A 313 3.50 -14.68 18.00
CA LEU A 313 2.28 -13.90 18.33
C LEU A 313 2.50 -12.87 19.44
N GLU A 314 3.09 -13.25 20.56
CA GLU A 314 3.43 -12.30 21.63
C GLU A 314 4.48 -11.29 21.17
N ASP A 315 5.47 -11.73 20.39
CA ASP A 315 6.49 -10.86 19.80
C ASP A 315 5.92 -9.87 18.78
N ALA A 316 4.89 -10.27 18.01
CA ALA A 316 4.15 -9.37 17.14
C ALA A 316 3.35 -8.30 17.92
N VAL A 317 2.81 -8.62 19.09
CA VAL A 317 2.15 -7.60 19.94
C VAL A 317 3.17 -6.59 20.45
N ASP A 318 4.35 -7.03 20.88
CA ASP A 318 5.43 -6.11 21.26
C ASP A 318 5.88 -5.26 20.06
N ALA A 319 6.04 -5.87 18.88
CA ALA A 319 6.40 -5.17 17.65
C ALA A 319 5.34 -4.14 17.20
N TYR A 320 4.05 -4.41 17.41
CA TYR A 320 2.97 -3.45 17.20
C TYR A 320 3.11 -2.24 18.13
N MET A 321 3.31 -2.48 19.44
CA MET A 321 3.48 -1.40 20.42
C MET A 321 4.77 -0.59 20.17
N GLN A 322 5.83 -1.23 19.66
CA GLN A 322 7.09 -0.60 19.24
C GLN A 322 7.01 0.14 17.89
N ARG A 323 5.83 0.25 17.26
CA ARG A 323 5.64 0.86 15.92
C ARG A 323 6.47 0.19 14.81
N LYS A 324 6.72 -1.12 14.94
CA LYS A 324 7.29 -1.98 13.89
C LYS A 324 6.21 -2.67 13.03
N ILE A 325 4.94 -2.62 13.43
CA ILE A 325 3.79 -3.06 12.64
C ILE A 325 2.81 -1.87 12.56
N GLN A 326 2.87 -1.11 11.47
CA GLN A 326 2.09 0.12 11.26
C GLN A 326 1.97 0.46 9.76
N GLY A 327 0.90 0.00 9.11
CA GLY A 327 0.51 0.42 7.76
C GLY A 327 -0.45 1.62 7.75
N ASN A 328 -1.15 1.85 6.62
CA ASN A 328 -2.28 2.78 6.56
C ASN A 328 -3.34 2.44 7.61
N TYR A 329 -4.25 3.38 7.86
CA TYR A 329 -5.32 3.18 8.82
C TYR A 329 -6.15 1.92 8.50
N GLY A 330 -6.42 1.13 9.53
CA GLY A 330 -7.08 -0.17 9.42
C GLY A 330 -6.14 -1.35 9.20
N MET A 331 -4.96 -1.16 8.58
CA MET A 331 -4.03 -2.29 8.27
C MET A 331 -3.42 -2.91 9.53
N HIS A 332 -2.96 -2.08 10.47
CA HIS A 332 -2.35 -2.58 11.69
C HIS A 332 -3.40 -2.88 12.78
N GLN A 333 -4.52 -2.15 12.79
CA GLN A 333 -5.69 -2.46 13.62
C GLN A 333 -6.21 -3.87 13.36
N ILE A 334 -6.39 -4.24 12.08
CA ILE A 334 -6.85 -5.59 11.73
C ILE A 334 -5.78 -6.64 12.01
N ALA A 335 -4.50 -6.37 11.72
CA ALA A 335 -3.40 -7.28 12.05
C ALA A 335 -3.34 -7.60 13.55
N LEU A 336 -3.47 -6.59 14.42
CA LEU A 336 -3.54 -6.81 15.87
C LEU A 336 -4.77 -7.65 16.24
N LEU A 337 -5.95 -7.42 15.68
CA LEU A 337 -7.12 -8.25 15.98
C LEU A 337 -6.93 -9.72 15.56
N TYR A 338 -6.29 -9.99 14.41
CA TYR A 338 -5.89 -11.35 14.02
C TYR A 338 -4.95 -11.99 15.04
N ILE A 339 -3.91 -11.27 15.49
CA ILE A 339 -2.96 -11.75 16.50
C ILE A 339 -3.67 -12.04 17.84
N LEU A 340 -4.60 -11.18 18.28
CA LEU A 340 -5.36 -11.36 19.52
C LEU A 340 -6.30 -12.57 19.49
N LEU A 341 -6.98 -12.79 18.35
CA LEU A 341 -7.86 -13.95 18.14
C LEU A 341 -7.05 -15.26 18.05
N ALA A 342 -5.90 -15.22 17.36
CA ALA A 342 -4.96 -16.32 17.30
C ALA A 342 -4.43 -16.64 18.71
N ARG A 343 -3.84 -15.68 19.43
CA ARG A 343 -3.15 -15.93 20.69
C ARG A 343 -4.06 -16.31 21.86
N GLN A 344 -5.25 -15.72 21.96
CA GLN A 344 -6.15 -15.80 23.13
C GLN A 344 -5.50 -15.36 24.46
N HIS A 345 -6.29 -15.34 25.54
CA HIS A 345 -5.88 -15.26 26.96
C HIS A 345 -4.95 -14.12 27.40
N MET A 346 -4.64 -13.15 26.52
CA MET A 346 -3.68 -12.07 26.76
C MET A 346 -4.30 -10.73 27.19
N GLY A 347 -5.48 -10.79 27.83
CA GLY A 347 -6.26 -9.61 28.21
C GLY A 347 -6.84 -8.85 27.01
N THR A 348 -7.35 -9.58 26.01
CA THR A 348 -7.84 -9.09 24.72
C THR A 348 -8.75 -7.86 24.81
N GLU A 349 -9.60 -7.80 25.83
CA GLU A 349 -10.53 -6.69 26.11
C GLU A 349 -9.85 -5.31 26.13
N LYS A 350 -8.65 -5.19 26.73
CA LYS A 350 -7.92 -3.90 26.79
C LYS A 350 -7.49 -3.43 25.40
N TYR A 351 -7.13 -4.36 24.52
CA TYR A 351 -6.72 -4.04 23.15
C TYR A 351 -7.93 -3.77 22.26
N LEU A 352 -9.07 -4.45 22.48
CA LEU A 352 -10.32 -4.11 21.80
C LEU A 352 -10.79 -2.70 22.17
N HIS A 353 -10.70 -2.33 23.45
CA HIS A 353 -10.95 -0.96 23.91
C HIS A 353 -10.04 0.05 23.21
N MET A 354 -8.72 -0.19 23.20
CA MET A 354 -7.75 0.64 22.48
C MET A 354 -8.07 0.78 20.98
N LEU A 355 -8.43 -0.32 20.31
CA LEU A 355 -8.69 -0.34 18.86
C LEU A 355 -10.04 0.29 18.45
N VAL A 356 -11.00 0.44 19.37
CA VAL A 356 -12.37 0.92 19.05
C VAL A 356 -12.69 2.25 19.72
N GLU A 357 -12.39 2.40 21.01
CA GLU A 357 -12.91 3.45 21.90
C GLU A 357 -11.86 4.51 22.31
N GLU A 358 -10.56 4.27 22.11
CA GLU A 358 -9.54 5.25 22.52
C GLU A 358 -9.23 6.29 21.41
N PRO A 359 -8.94 7.56 21.75
CA PRO A 359 -8.61 8.58 20.75
C PRO A 359 -7.26 8.35 20.05
N GLY A 360 -6.36 7.56 20.67
CA GLY A 360 -4.99 7.34 20.21
C GLY A 360 -4.08 8.57 20.35
N GLU A 361 -2.77 8.37 20.17
CA GLU A 361 -1.77 9.45 20.21
C GLU A 361 -1.63 10.22 18.89
N SER A 362 -2.18 9.67 17.80
CA SER A 362 -2.10 10.25 16.45
C SER A 362 -3.21 9.70 15.55
N ARG A 363 -3.46 10.37 14.41
CA ARG A 363 -4.46 9.94 13.39
C ARG A 363 -4.39 8.44 13.08
N VAL A 364 -3.19 7.92 12.84
CA VAL A 364 -3.02 6.52 12.43
C VAL A 364 -3.25 5.53 13.58
N GLN A 365 -3.15 5.99 14.83
CA GLN A 365 -3.32 5.19 16.05
C GLN A 365 -4.69 5.37 16.73
N SER A 366 -5.59 6.19 16.18
CA SER A 366 -6.93 6.38 16.75
C SER A 366 -7.78 5.11 16.71
N GLY A 367 -8.55 4.87 17.77
CA GLY A 367 -9.60 3.86 17.81
C GLY A 367 -10.69 4.18 16.78
N LEU A 368 -11.38 3.12 16.31
CA LEU A 368 -12.24 3.21 15.13
C LEU A 368 -13.35 4.26 15.24
N ARG A 369 -13.98 4.44 16.42
CA ARG A 369 -15.01 5.48 16.59
C ARG A 369 -14.46 6.89 16.39
N TYR A 370 -13.26 7.17 16.87
CA TYR A 370 -12.60 8.46 16.63
C TYR A 370 -12.19 8.62 15.16
N ALA A 371 -11.64 7.57 14.55
CA ALA A 371 -11.24 7.59 13.14
C ALA A 371 -12.43 7.84 12.21
N LEU A 372 -13.59 7.24 12.48
CA LEU A 372 -14.81 7.47 11.70
C LEU A 372 -15.13 8.98 11.62
N TYR A 373 -15.11 9.73 12.71
CA TYR A 373 -15.51 11.14 12.70
C TYR A 373 -14.38 12.14 12.45
N ASN A 374 -13.11 11.74 12.58
CA ASN A 374 -11.94 12.60 12.37
C ASN A 374 -11.17 12.35 11.05
N MET A 375 -11.38 11.20 10.40
CA MET A 375 -10.63 10.77 9.19
C MET A 375 -11.52 10.54 7.97
N ILE A 376 -12.83 10.71 8.11
CA ILE A 376 -13.79 10.50 7.04
C ILE A 376 -14.73 11.71 7.02
N PHE A 377 -14.80 12.37 5.87
CA PHE A 377 -15.62 13.55 5.65
C PHE A 377 -17.12 13.26 5.81
N ARG A 378 -17.92 14.32 5.92
CA ARG A 378 -19.37 14.21 6.13
C ARG A 378 -20.11 13.48 4.99
N ASP A 379 -19.55 13.51 3.79
CA ASP A 379 -19.99 12.80 2.58
C ASP A 379 -19.49 11.34 2.48
N GLY A 380 -18.65 10.88 3.40
CA GLY A 380 -18.15 9.50 3.47
C GLY A 380 -16.78 9.27 2.84
N GLN A 381 -16.16 10.27 2.19
CA GLN A 381 -14.80 10.08 1.67
C GLN A 381 -13.75 10.13 2.79
N PRO A 382 -12.75 9.24 2.77
CA PRO A 382 -11.52 9.43 3.54
C PRO A 382 -10.68 10.61 3.03
N LEU A 383 -9.56 10.88 3.70
CA LEU A 383 -8.75 12.09 3.52
C LEU A 383 -7.82 12.09 2.28
N GLU A 384 -7.75 11.03 1.48
CA GLU A 384 -6.64 10.79 0.53
C GLU A 384 -7.17 10.72 -0.92
N ALA A 385 -6.35 10.40 -1.92
CA ALA A 385 -6.82 10.20 -3.30
C ALA A 385 -7.71 8.93 -3.43
N PRO A 386 -8.56 8.80 -4.48
CA PRO A 386 -9.54 7.71 -4.58
C PRO A 386 -8.97 6.28 -4.43
N ASP A 387 -7.79 5.99 -5.00
CA ASP A 387 -7.15 4.66 -4.89
C ASP A 387 -6.70 4.35 -3.45
N TYR A 388 -6.18 5.35 -2.73
CA TYR A 388 -5.81 5.22 -1.32
C TYR A 388 -7.01 5.21 -0.38
N ASN A 389 -8.07 5.93 -0.73
CA ASN A 389 -9.35 5.89 -0.01
C ASN A 389 -9.95 4.48 -0.03
N LEU A 390 -9.79 3.72 -1.13
CA LEU A 390 -10.24 2.33 -1.19
C LEU A 390 -9.59 1.45 -0.11
N LEU A 391 -8.30 1.61 0.18
CA LEU A 391 -7.65 0.87 1.25
C LEU A 391 -8.33 1.13 2.60
N THR A 392 -8.70 2.40 2.87
CA THR A 392 -9.45 2.76 4.08
C THR A 392 -10.84 2.10 4.10
N VAL A 393 -11.58 2.13 2.98
CA VAL A 393 -12.89 1.46 2.85
C VAL A 393 -12.77 -0.05 3.11
N GLN A 394 -11.83 -0.72 2.45
CA GLN A 394 -11.59 -2.16 2.59
C GLN A 394 -11.23 -2.56 4.02
N LYS A 395 -10.19 -1.91 4.59
CA LYS A 395 -9.65 -2.30 5.90
C LYS A 395 -10.62 -2.00 7.03
N ILE A 396 -11.33 -0.86 7.01
CA ILE A 396 -12.36 -0.57 8.02
C ILE A 396 -13.56 -1.53 7.88
N THR A 397 -13.99 -1.86 6.66
CA THR A 397 -15.12 -2.79 6.46
C THR A 397 -14.78 -4.19 6.97
N ARG A 398 -13.61 -4.75 6.60
CA ARG A 398 -13.16 -6.07 7.07
C ARG A 398 -12.90 -6.08 8.58
N PHE A 399 -12.33 -5.01 9.14
CA PHE A 399 -12.12 -4.89 10.58
C PHE A 399 -13.45 -4.85 11.35
N THR A 400 -14.46 -4.14 10.85
CA THR A 400 -15.79 -4.09 11.47
C THR A 400 -16.55 -5.42 11.34
N ASP A 401 -16.47 -6.09 10.19
CA ASP A 401 -17.08 -7.42 9.98
C ASP A 401 -16.56 -8.44 11.01
N MET A 402 -15.25 -8.39 11.29
CA MET A 402 -14.61 -9.26 12.29
C MET A 402 -14.88 -8.84 13.74
N LEU A 403 -14.97 -7.54 14.05
CA LEU A 403 -15.43 -7.07 15.36
C LEU A 403 -16.84 -7.58 15.68
N ARG A 404 -17.72 -7.62 14.67
CA ARG A 404 -19.09 -8.15 14.80
C ARG A 404 -19.13 -9.63 15.14
N THR A 405 -18.21 -10.47 14.63
CA THR A 405 -18.13 -11.90 15.05
C THR A 405 -17.65 -12.08 16.50
N GLY A 406 -16.99 -11.06 17.06
CA GLY A 406 -16.64 -10.93 18.47
C GLY A 406 -17.73 -10.29 19.36
N GLY A 407 -18.85 -9.85 18.78
CA GLY A 407 -19.97 -9.22 19.50
C GLY A 407 -20.00 -7.69 19.48
N THR A 408 -19.01 -7.03 18.88
CA THR A 408 -18.95 -5.56 18.75
C THR A 408 -19.45 -5.13 17.37
N ASP A 409 -20.74 -4.81 17.26
CA ASP A 409 -21.33 -4.33 16.01
C ASP A 409 -21.22 -2.79 15.88
N LEU A 410 -20.60 -2.33 14.79
CA LEU A 410 -20.50 -0.91 14.41
C LEU A 410 -21.19 -0.61 13.08
N PHE A 411 -21.92 -1.55 12.46
CA PHE A 411 -22.73 -1.27 11.26
C PHE A 411 -23.93 -0.35 11.55
N GLY A 412 -24.23 -0.09 12.83
CA GLY A 412 -25.13 1.01 13.23
C GLY A 412 -24.55 2.43 13.00
N GLU A 413 -23.23 2.59 12.86
CA GLU A 413 -22.59 3.90 12.70
C GLU A 413 -22.88 4.52 11.32
N PRO A 414 -23.58 5.68 11.24
CA PRO A 414 -23.95 6.27 9.95
C PRO A 414 -22.74 6.59 9.05
N ARG A 415 -21.60 6.87 9.68
CA ARG A 415 -20.32 7.17 9.03
C ARG A 415 -19.71 5.96 8.34
N LEU A 416 -19.89 4.74 8.88
CA LEU A 416 -19.43 3.51 8.24
C LEU A 416 -20.23 3.20 6.97
N ARG A 417 -21.55 3.39 7.00
CA ARG A 417 -22.37 3.28 5.78
C ARG A 417 -21.97 4.33 4.73
N ALA A 418 -21.66 5.56 5.16
CA ALA A 418 -21.16 6.60 4.26
C ALA A 418 -19.79 6.22 3.63
N LEU A 419 -18.88 5.61 4.41
CA LEU A 419 -17.60 5.09 3.93
C LEU A 419 -17.79 3.99 2.87
N ILE A 420 -18.64 3.00 3.13
CA ILE A 420 -18.90 1.91 2.16
C ILE A 420 -19.55 2.45 0.87
N ASN A 421 -20.33 3.54 0.97
CA ASN A 421 -20.86 4.23 -0.20
C ASN A 421 -19.82 5.08 -0.95
N SER A 422 -18.67 5.43 -0.36
CA SER A 422 -17.79 6.47 -0.89
C SER A 422 -17.31 6.22 -2.33
N PRO A 423 -16.96 4.99 -2.76
CA PRO A 423 -16.57 4.74 -4.15
C PRO A 423 -17.73 4.93 -5.14
N LEU A 424 -18.97 4.60 -4.75
CA LEU A 424 -20.17 4.80 -5.57
C LEU A 424 -20.50 6.28 -5.76
N GLU A 425 -20.15 7.12 -4.78
CA GLU A 425 -20.30 8.58 -4.86
C GLU A 425 -19.17 9.26 -5.65
N MET A 426 -18.14 8.55 -6.10
CA MET A 426 -17.09 9.05 -7.00
C MET A 426 -17.30 8.73 -8.48
N VAL A 427 -18.39 8.05 -8.86
CA VAL A 427 -18.57 7.57 -10.24
C VAL A 427 -19.09 8.66 -11.18
N VAL A 428 -18.33 8.91 -12.26
CA VAL A 428 -18.64 9.84 -13.34
C VAL A 428 -19.13 9.09 -14.58
N THR A 429 -20.20 9.56 -15.23
CA THR A 429 -20.87 8.90 -16.40
C THR A 429 -21.25 7.44 -16.17
N GLY A 430 -21.32 7.00 -14.90
CA GLY A 430 -21.51 5.60 -14.52
C GLY A 430 -20.32 4.67 -14.82
N LYS A 431 -19.14 5.19 -15.18
CA LYS A 431 -18.06 4.41 -15.82
C LYS A 431 -16.63 4.68 -15.34
N ILE A 432 -16.34 5.84 -14.78
CA ILE A 432 -14.97 6.26 -14.47
C ILE A 432 -14.93 6.94 -13.09
N THR A 433 -13.89 6.68 -12.32
CA THR A 433 -13.52 7.44 -11.12
C THR A 433 -12.51 8.54 -11.51
N PRO A 434 -12.64 9.78 -11.00
CA PRO A 434 -11.67 10.85 -11.24
C PRO A 434 -10.26 10.46 -10.80
N GLY A 435 -9.25 10.84 -11.59
CA GLY A 435 -7.85 10.52 -11.33
C GLY A 435 -7.11 11.64 -10.59
N ILE A 436 -7.71 12.19 -9.54
CA ILE A 436 -7.09 13.28 -8.77
C ILE A 436 -6.08 12.72 -7.76
N GLY A 437 -4.92 13.36 -7.66
CA GLY A 437 -3.83 12.87 -6.81
C GLY A 437 -3.28 11.52 -7.29
N ASP A 438 -2.75 10.72 -6.37
CA ASP A 438 -2.21 9.40 -6.68
C ASP A 438 -3.37 8.39 -6.93
N SER A 439 -4.06 8.51 -8.07
CA SER A 439 -5.18 7.63 -8.43
C SER A 439 -5.39 7.51 -9.94
N GLY A 440 -5.65 6.28 -10.40
CA GLY A 440 -6.03 6.01 -11.78
C GLY A 440 -4.99 6.45 -12.81
N SER A 441 -5.45 6.91 -13.98
CA SER A 441 -4.60 7.38 -15.07
C SER A 441 -5.35 8.31 -16.03
N VAL A 442 -4.64 8.83 -17.04
CA VAL A 442 -5.20 9.59 -18.17
C VAL A 442 -6.29 8.87 -18.98
N LEU A 443 -6.40 7.53 -18.89
CA LEU A 443 -7.47 6.76 -19.55
C LEU A 443 -8.72 6.65 -18.68
N GLY A 444 -8.54 6.55 -17.36
CA GLY A 444 -9.61 6.36 -16.38
C GLY A 444 -10.11 4.91 -16.26
N THR A 445 -10.41 4.52 -15.02
CA THR A 445 -11.03 3.23 -14.66
C THR A 445 -12.02 3.46 -13.52
N LEU A 446 -12.83 2.46 -13.17
CA LEU A 446 -13.53 2.45 -11.88
C LEU A 446 -12.57 2.01 -10.77
N VAL A 447 -12.70 2.63 -9.61
CA VAL A 447 -11.95 2.31 -8.40
C VAL A 447 -12.93 1.78 -7.35
N GLY A 448 -12.54 0.71 -6.66
CA GLY A 448 -13.30 0.20 -5.51
C GLY A 448 -14.49 -0.68 -5.84
N GLN A 449 -14.37 -1.58 -6.82
CA GLN A 449 -15.30 -2.69 -7.08
C GLN A 449 -14.90 -3.97 -6.33
N ASP A 450 -14.74 -3.87 -5.01
CA ASP A 450 -14.31 -4.97 -4.12
C ASP A 450 -15.48 -5.90 -3.72
N PRO A 451 -15.49 -7.19 -4.11
CA PRO A 451 -16.61 -8.09 -3.84
C PRO A 451 -16.92 -8.29 -2.35
N ASP A 452 -15.89 -8.36 -1.50
CA ASP A 452 -16.06 -8.61 -0.07
C ASP A 452 -16.69 -7.40 0.63
N VAL A 453 -16.21 -6.19 0.32
CA VAL A 453 -16.76 -4.93 0.86
C VAL A 453 -18.26 -4.82 0.59
N TYR A 454 -18.71 -5.09 -0.65
CA TYR A 454 -20.13 -4.94 -0.99
C TYR A 454 -20.99 -6.17 -0.68
N GLN A 455 -20.42 -7.36 -0.50
CA GLN A 455 -21.16 -8.50 0.06
C GLN A 455 -21.44 -8.28 1.56
N VAL A 456 -20.45 -7.83 2.32
CA VAL A 456 -20.61 -7.39 3.72
C VAL A 456 -21.54 -6.18 3.82
N GLY A 457 -21.35 -5.21 2.93
CA GLY A 457 -22.19 -4.03 2.77
C GLY A 457 -23.64 -4.39 2.51
N TYR A 458 -23.92 -5.28 1.56
CA TYR A 458 -25.29 -5.71 1.21
C TYR A 458 -25.97 -6.51 2.32
N GLY A 459 -25.23 -7.39 3.00
CA GLY A 459 -25.74 -8.14 4.16
C GLY A 459 -26.11 -7.25 5.36
N SER A 460 -25.50 -6.07 5.48
CA SER A 460 -25.71 -5.12 6.58
C SER A 460 -26.65 -3.96 6.19
N TYR A 461 -26.62 -3.56 4.93
CA TYR A 461 -27.50 -2.57 4.32
C TYR A 461 -27.93 -3.08 2.93
N PRO A 462 -29.19 -3.52 2.73
CA PRO A 462 -29.66 -4.06 1.45
C PRO A 462 -29.90 -2.98 0.39
N ASP A 463 -28.87 -2.17 0.10
CA ASP A 463 -28.87 -1.12 -0.91
C ASP A 463 -28.70 -1.75 -2.31
N PRO A 464 -29.68 -1.62 -3.23
CA PRO A 464 -29.61 -2.24 -4.56
C PRO A 464 -28.47 -1.70 -5.43
N ARG A 465 -27.88 -0.55 -5.06
CA ARG A 465 -26.69 -0.02 -5.75
C ARG A 465 -25.48 -0.93 -5.58
N TYR A 466 -25.35 -1.65 -4.47
CA TYR A 466 -24.26 -2.60 -4.25
C TYR A 466 -24.32 -3.79 -5.23
N LEU A 467 -25.52 -4.35 -5.45
CA LEU A 467 -25.73 -5.38 -6.47
C LEU A 467 -25.48 -4.84 -7.89
N THR A 468 -25.86 -3.59 -8.16
CA THR A 468 -25.62 -2.93 -9.45
C THR A 468 -24.12 -2.77 -9.72
N TRP A 469 -23.39 -2.31 -8.70
CA TRP A 469 -21.95 -2.09 -8.70
C TRP A 469 -21.13 -3.37 -8.89
N LEU A 470 -21.52 -4.46 -8.21
CA LEU A 470 -20.92 -5.79 -8.39
C LEU A 470 -21.35 -6.45 -9.70
N GLY A 471 -22.60 -6.25 -10.13
CA GLY A 471 -23.12 -6.78 -11.40
C GLY A 471 -22.30 -6.30 -12.60
N ALA A 472 -21.80 -5.07 -12.54
CA ALA A 472 -20.95 -4.48 -13.57
C ALA A 472 -19.60 -5.20 -13.79
N VAL A 473 -19.07 -5.86 -12.76
CA VAL A 473 -17.88 -6.75 -12.83
C VAL A 473 -18.26 -8.23 -12.77
N GLY A 474 -19.55 -8.55 -12.93
CA GLY A 474 -20.06 -9.91 -12.97
C GLY A 474 -20.06 -10.65 -11.63
N LYS A 475 -19.97 -9.95 -10.49
CA LYS A 475 -19.81 -10.52 -9.13
C LYS A 475 -21.13 -10.65 -8.36
N THR A 476 -22.19 -11.02 -9.09
CA THR A 476 -23.57 -11.25 -8.60
C THR A 476 -24.01 -12.69 -8.88
N GLY A 477 -25.07 -13.15 -8.21
CA GLY A 477 -25.47 -14.55 -8.29
C GLY A 477 -24.36 -15.46 -7.75
N GLU A 478 -24.24 -16.67 -8.29
CA GLU A 478 -23.17 -17.61 -7.91
C GLU A 478 -21.76 -17.02 -8.08
N ARG A 479 -21.58 -16.09 -9.02
CA ARG A 479 -20.29 -15.42 -9.28
C ARG A 479 -19.88 -14.42 -8.20
N SER A 480 -20.70 -14.21 -7.15
CA SER A 480 -20.25 -13.53 -5.93
C SER A 480 -19.18 -14.34 -5.20
N PHE A 481 -19.19 -15.68 -5.32
CA PHE A 481 -18.09 -16.52 -4.84
C PHE A 481 -16.84 -16.25 -5.69
N SER A 482 -15.89 -15.52 -5.11
CA SER A 482 -14.71 -15.02 -5.83
C SER A 482 -13.45 -14.81 -4.98
N THR A 483 -13.59 -14.84 -3.66
CA THR A 483 -12.53 -14.74 -2.65
C THR A 483 -12.71 -15.86 -1.61
N PHE A 484 -11.71 -16.14 -0.78
CA PHE A 484 -11.84 -17.15 0.28
C PHE A 484 -12.96 -16.76 1.26
N GLU A 485 -12.99 -15.48 1.65
CA GLU A 485 -13.97 -14.87 2.55
C GLU A 485 -15.41 -15.01 2.01
N SER A 486 -15.61 -14.90 0.69
CA SER A 486 -16.93 -15.08 0.08
C SER A 486 -17.54 -16.47 0.27
N LEU A 487 -16.72 -17.52 0.50
CA LEU A 487 -17.20 -18.89 0.75
C LEU A 487 -18.03 -19.00 2.05
N PHE A 488 -17.76 -18.14 3.03
CA PHE A 488 -18.43 -18.13 4.33
C PHE A 488 -19.72 -17.30 4.34
N ARG A 489 -20.10 -16.69 3.20
CA ARG A 489 -21.27 -15.81 3.08
C ARG A 489 -22.38 -16.44 2.23
N ASP A 490 -23.55 -15.83 2.26
CA ASP A 490 -24.65 -16.24 1.40
C ASP A 490 -24.44 -15.73 -0.04
N VAL A 491 -24.94 -16.49 -1.01
CA VAL A 491 -24.92 -16.08 -2.41
C VAL A 491 -25.69 -14.77 -2.58
N LEU A 492 -25.12 -13.82 -3.33
CA LEU A 492 -25.84 -12.58 -3.62
C LEU A 492 -26.95 -12.85 -4.66
N PRO A 493 -28.06 -12.08 -4.66
CA PRO A 493 -29.01 -12.10 -5.76
C PRO A 493 -28.31 -11.87 -7.11
N ASP A 494 -28.72 -12.61 -8.15
CA ASP A 494 -28.21 -12.38 -9.49
C ASP A 494 -28.79 -11.08 -10.07
N LEU A 495 -27.93 -10.31 -10.73
CA LEU A 495 -28.29 -9.04 -11.35
C LEU A 495 -27.48 -8.85 -12.62
N ARG A 496 -28.19 -8.54 -13.71
CA ARG A 496 -27.56 -8.25 -15.00
C ARG A 496 -26.87 -6.87 -14.95
N PRO A 497 -25.71 -6.70 -15.61
CA PRO A 497 -25.07 -5.39 -15.77
C PRO A 497 -26.03 -4.37 -16.42
N LEU A 498 -25.86 -3.09 -16.12
CA LEU A 498 -26.61 -2.04 -16.81
C LEU A 498 -26.14 -1.90 -18.27
N PRO A 499 -27.02 -1.44 -19.18
CA PRO A 499 -26.67 -1.19 -20.58
C PRO A 499 -25.45 -0.27 -20.74
N ASN A 500 -24.78 -0.39 -21.90
CA ASN A 500 -23.63 0.41 -22.30
C ASN A 500 -22.41 0.29 -21.36
N GLY A 501 -22.35 -0.74 -20.49
CA GLY A 501 -21.22 -0.96 -19.56
C GLY A 501 -21.19 0.05 -18.42
N ARG A 502 -22.34 0.50 -17.93
CA ARG A 502 -22.42 1.35 -16.74
C ARG A 502 -22.41 0.51 -15.47
N ALA A 503 -21.68 0.97 -14.45
CA ALA A 503 -21.67 0.37 -13.13
C ALA A 503 -22.69 0.98 -12.16
N LEU A 504 -23.21 2.18 -12.46
CA LEU A 504 -24.32 2.81 -11.76
C LEU A 504 -25.27 3.50 -12.75
N ALA A 505 -26.52 3.67 -12.32
CA ALA A 505 -27.54 4.41 -13.07
C ALA A 505 -27.10 5.86 -13.37
N ALA A 506 -27.76 6.51 -14.33
CA ALA A 506 -27.54 7.93 -14.60
C ALA A 506 -27.86 8.77 -13.37
N ARG A 507 -26.92 9.64 -12.95
CA ARG A 507 -27.08 10.54 -11.80
C ARG A 507 -26.94 12.00 -12.22
N PRO A 508 -27.68 12.93 -11.59
CA PRO A 508 -27.51 14.36 -11.82
C PRO A 508 -26.19 14.88 -11.20
N SER A 509 -25.89 16.14 -11.52
CA SER A 509 -24.86 16.92 -10.82
C SER A 509 -25.01 16.82 -9.31
N HIS A 510 -23.90 16.65 -8.60
CA HIS A 510 -23.86 16.51 -7.14
C HIS A 510 -22.53 17.01 -6.57
N LEU A 511 -22.44 17.09 -5.24
CA LEU A 511 -21.33 17.72 -4.53
C LEU A 511 -20.92 16.87 -3.33
N LEU A 512 -19.63 16.55 -3.22
CA LEU A 512 -19.02 16.03 -2.00
C LEU A 512 -18.36 17.19 -1.27
N ALA A 513 -19.17 17.88 -0.46
CA ALA A 513 -18.83 19.19 0.08
C ALA A 513 -17.70 19.17 1.12
N GLY A 514 -17.51 18.05 1.83
CA GLY A 514 -16.43 17.86 2.79
C GLY A 514 -15.13 17.48 2.11
N TYR A 515 -15.17 16.49 1.21
CA TYR A 515 -14.03 16.10 0.37
C TYR A 515 -13.60 17.22 -0.61
N GLY A 516 -14.49 18.18 -0.86
CA GLY A 516 -14.32 19.31 -1.76
C GLY A 516 -14.15 18.90 -3.21
N MET A 517 -15.12 18.14 -3.71
CA MET A 517 -15.20 17.67 -5.10
C MET A 517 -16.61 17.85 -5.63
N GLY A 518 -16.77 18.54 -6.75
CA GLY A 518 -18.07 18.73 -7.39
C GLY A 518 -18.17 18.07 -8.76
N PHE A 519 -19.38 17.66 -9.11
CA PHE A 519 -19.71 16.90 -10.31
C PHE A 519 -20.81 17.64 -11.06
N LEU A 520 -20.55 18.04 -12.31
CA LEU A 520 -21.60 18.56 -13.19
C LEU A 520 -21.87 17.54 -14.29
N ASN A 521 -23.11 17.06 -14.38
CA ASN A 521 -23.53 16.03 -15.34
C ASN A 521 -24.60 16.60 -16.28
N ASN A 522 -24.50 16.30 -17.58
CA ASN A 522 -25.58 16.58 -18.52
C ASN A 522 -26.78 15.67 -18.21
N ARG A 523 -27.96 15.94 -18.78
CA ARG A 523 -29.21 15.24 -18.37
C ARG A 523 -29.19 13.72 -18.50
N SER A 524 -28.42 13.19 -19.45
CA SER A 524 -28.29 11.76 -19.73
C SER A 524 -27.14 11.10 -18.97
N ASP A 525 -26.32 11.88 -18.25
CA ASP A 525 -25.06 11.46 -17.64
C ASP A 525 -24.13 10.75 -18.65
N ALA A 526 -24.03 11.35 -19.85
CA ALA A 526 -23.16 10.96 -20.95
C ALA A 526 -21.98 11.93 -21.16
N VAL A 527 -22.14 13.18 -20.69
CA VAL A 527 -21.07 14.19 -20.58
C VAL A 527 -21.08 14.72 -19.16
N ALA A 528 -19.92 14.78 -18.53
CA ALA A 528 -19.76 15.32 -17.19
C ALA A 528 -18.40 15.96 -17.00
N LEU A 529 -18.27 16.82 -15.99
CA LEU A 529 -16.97 17.28 -15.49
C LEU A 529 -16.88 17.12 -13.97
N THR A 530 -15.66 17.00 -13.47
CA THR A 530 -15.38 17.03 -12.03
C THR A 530 -14.42 18.15 -11.69
N PHE A 531 -14.60 18.78 -10.54
CA PHE A 531 -13.87 19.99 -10.14
C PHE A 531 -13.37 19.87 -8.70
N ASN A 532 -12.05 19.83 -8.53
CA ASN A 532 -11.38 19.63 -7.24
C ASN A 532 -11.07 20.97 -6.55
N TYR A 533 -11.54 21.13 -5.32
CA TYR A 533 -11.28 22.31 -4.50
C TYR A 533 -10.99 21.99 -3.02
N GLY A 534 -10.99 20.72 -2.62
CA GLY A 534 -10.88 20.29 -1.22
C GLY A 534 -9.49 19.86 -0.80
N PHE A 535 -9.19 20.08 0.48
CA PHE A 535 -8.01 19.55 1.18
C PHE A 535 -7.97 18.02 1.20
N LYS A 536 -6.78 17.44 0.96
CA LYS A 536 -6.48 16.00 1.12
C LYS A 536 -5.27 15.87 2.05
N GLY A 537 -5.26 14.89 2.96
CA GLY A 537 -4.22 14.74 3.97
C GLY A 537 -2.87 14.23 3.44
N THR A 538 -2.89 13.30 2.50
CA THR A 538 -1.71 12.75 1.80
C THR A 538 -2.14 12.20 0.44
N HIS A 539 -1.19 11.75 -0.39
CA HIS A 539 -1.44 11.23 -1.74
C HIS A 539 -2.18 12.20 -2.67
N TYR A 540 -1.99 13.49 -2.42
CA TYR A 540 -2.55 14.61 -3.18
C TYR A 540 -1.47 15.24 -4.07
N HIS A 541 -1.90 15.86 -5.16
CA HIS A 541 -1.03 16.67 -6.01
C HIS A 541 -1.29 18.15 -5.80
N TRP A 542 -0.45 19.01 -6.37
CA TRP A 542 -0.58 20.45 -6.20
C TRP A 542 -1.59 21.02 -7.23
N ASP A 543 -2.81 20.49 -7.19
CA ASP A 543 -3.85 20.56 -8.22
C ASP A 543 -5.09 21.38 -7.82
N PHE A 544 -5.01 22.33 -6.88
CA PHE A 544 -6.21 23.08 -6.47
C PHE A 544 -6.85 23.82 -7.66
N LEU A 545 -8.18 23.71 -7.75
CA LEU A 545 -9.02 24.19 -8.83
C LEU A 545 -8.82 23.48 -10.18
N ASN A 546 -8.14 22.34 -10.22
CA ASN A 546 -8.10 21.40 -11.34
C ASN A 546 -9.48 20.82 -11.67
N PHE A 547 -9.67 20.43 -12.93
CA PHE A 547 -10.88 19.79 -13.41
C PHE A 547 -10.57 18.67 -14.41
N GLU A 548 -11.47 17.69 -14.50
CA GLU A 548 -11.47 16.68 -15.55
C GLU A 548 -12.79 16.77 -16.34
N LEU A 549 -12.73 16.53 -17.66
CA LEU A 549 -13.91 16.47 -18.54
C LEU A 549 -14.07 15.06 -19.11
N PHE A 550 -15.28 14.52 -19.07
CA PHE A 550 -15.63 13.16 -19.46
C PHE A 550 -16.72 13.20 -20.52
N ALA A 551 -16.50 12.55 -21.66
CA ALA A 551 -17.48 12.37 -22.73
C ALA A 551 -17.16 11.11 -23.53
N ASN A 552 -18.12 10.58 -24.30
CA ASN A 552 -17.94 9.37 -25.12
C ASN A 552 -17.48 8.13 -24.33
N GLY A 553 -17.63 8.13 -23.00
CA GLY A 553 -17.12 7.08 -22.12
C GLY A 553 -15.60 7.12 -21.89
N GLN A 554 -14.95 8.26 -22.11
CA GLN A 554 -13.51 8.49 -21.92
C GLN A 554 -13.25 9.80 -21.17
N LYS A 555 -12.04 9.97 -20.63
CA LYS A 555 -11.51 11.27 -20.20
C LYS A 555 -11.10 12.08 -21.45
N MET A 556 -11.73 13.22 -21.67
CA MET A 556 -11.47 14.14 -22.78
C MET A 556 -10.60 15.35 -22.37
N ILE A 557 -10.57 15.67 -21.09
CA ILE A 557 -9.56 16.50 -20.44
C ILE A 557 -9.18 15.71 -19.18
N PRO A 558 -8.17 14.83 -19.24
CA PRO A 558 -7.74 14.01 -18.10
C PRO A 558 -6.87 14.81 -17.13
N ASP A 559 -6.83 14.33 -15.89
CA ASP A 559 -5.64 14.47 -15.04
C ASP A 559 -4.63 13.34 -15.35
N LEU A 560 -3.36 13.57 -15.03
CA LEU A 560 -2.29 12.59 -15.17
C LEU A 560 -2.59 11.33 -14.35
N GLY A 561 -3.06 11.51 -13.11
CA GLY A 561 -3.33 10.44 -12.16
C GLY A 561 -2.06 9.87 -11.52
N TYR A 562 -2.09 8.58 -11.20
CA TYR A 562 -1.02 7.92 -10.43
C TYR A 562 0.35 8.02 -11.15
N PRO A 563 1.43 8.48 -10.47
CA PRO A 563 2.75 8.64 -11.10
C PRO A 563 3.37 7.35 -11.68
N ASP A 564 4.13 7.48 -12.78
CA ASP A 564 4.78 6.35 -13.48
C ASP A 564 5.78 5.56 -12.61
N ALA A 565 6.26 6.17 -11.53
CA ALA A 565 7.11 5.55 -10.52
C ALA A 565 6.79 6.11 -9.14
N MET A 566 7.01 5.31 -8.10
CA MET A 566 6.61 5.67 -6.74
C MET A 566 7.73 5.48 -5.73
N ASN A 567 8.83 6.21 -5.97
CA ASN A 567 10.08 6.13 -5.22
C ASN A 567 10.72 7.53 -5.14
N GLU A 568 11.19 7.93 -3.95
CA GLU A 568 11.87 9.21 -3.71
C GLU A 568 13.14 9.45 -4.55
N TYR A 569 13.72 8.39 -5.12
CA TYR A 569 14.88 8.46 -6.01
C TYR A 569 14.50 8.76 -7.48
N VAL A 570 13.21 8.81 -7.83
CA VAL A 570 12.73 9.19 -9.17
C VAL A 570 12.29 10.65 -9.16
N LYS A 571 13.17 11.53 -9.67
CA LYS A 571 13.02 12.99 -9.61
C LYS A 571 11.76 13.50 -10.34
N GLU A 572 11.35 12.83 -11.41
CA GLU A 572 10.23 13.15 -12.29
C GLU A 572 8.88 13.24 -11.54
N VAL A 573 8.73 12.44 -10.48
CA VAL A 573 7.53 12.47 -9.60
C VAL A 573 7.35 13.85 -8.96
N TYR A 574 8.45 14.46 -8.51
CA TYR A 574 8.45 15.73 -7.79
C TYR A 574 8.58 16.95 -8.70
N THR A 575 9.35 16.83 -9.79
CA THR A 575 9.56 17.93 -10.74
C THR A 575 8.40 18.08 -11.72
N TRP A 576 7.70 16.99 -12.05
CA TRP A 576 6.56 16.98 -12.95
C TRP A 576 5.25 16.49 -12.33
N SER A 577 5.15 15.22 -11.93
CA SER A 577 3.84 14.58 -11.67
C SER A 577 3.01 15.26 -10.58
N PHE A 578 3.65 15.75 -9.52
CA PHE A 578 2.97 16.48 -8.45
C PHE A 578 2.83 17.99 -8.73
N ASN A 579 3.40 18.51 -9.81
CA ASN A 579 3.52 19.94 -10.04
C ASN A 579 2.24 20.53 -10.68
N SER A 580 1.83 21.73 -10.26
CA SER A 580 0.62 22.41 -10.73
C SER A 580 0.50 22.55 -12.25
N VAL A 581 1.62 22.58 -12.97
CA VAL A 581 1.67 22.60 -14.45
C VAL A 581 1.20 21.29 -15.09
N ALA A 582 1.27 20.15 -14.40
CA ALA A 582 0.81 18.84 -14.86
C ALA A 582 -0.71 18.63 -14.72
N HIS A 583 -1.43 19.59 -14.13
CA HIS A 583 -2.88 19.53 -13.92
C HIS A 583 -3.60 20.65 -14.70
N ASN A 584 -4.92 20.55 -14.85
CA ASN A 584 -5.72 21.46 -15.66
C ASN A 584 -6.07 22.75 -14.89
N THR A 585 -5.08 23.51 -14.43
CA THR A 585 -5.26 24.71 -13.59
C THR A 585 -4.31 25.85 -14.00
N VAL A 586 -4.36 26.99 -13.29
CA VAL A 586 -3.46 28.12 -13.54
C VAL A 586 -2.25 28.08 -12.61
N VAL A 587 -1.04 28.13 -13.18
CA VAL A 587 0.23 28.30 -12.48
C VAL A 587 0.50 29.80 -12.29
N VAL A 588 1.03 30.19 -11.12
CA VAL A 588 1.38 31.58 -10.81
C VAL A 588 2.90 31.71 -10.62
N ASP A 589 3.51 32.69 -11.27
CA ASP A 589 4.94 33.00 -11.21
C ASP A 589 5.87 31.83 -11.52
N ALA A 590 5.44 30.94 -12.43
CA ALA A 590 6.11 29.67 -12.77
C ALA A 590 6.41 28.78 -11.55
N GLN A 591 5.66 28.93 -10.45
CA GLN A 591 5.82 28.16 -9.22
C GLN A 591 4.67 27.17 -9.03
N ARG A 592 5.01 26.00 -8.48
CA ARG A 592 4.03 25.07 -7.94
C ARG A 592 3.20 25.74 -6.83
N GLN A 593 1.94 25.36 -6.69
CA GLN A 593 1.15 25.65 -5.50
C GLN A 593 1.85 25.18 -4.21
N VAL A 594 1.58 25.86 -3.09
CA VAL A 594 2.29 25.64 -1.81
C VAL A 594 1.38 25.43 -0.60
N ASN A 595 0.13 25.89 -0.63
CA ASN A 595 -0.83 25.65 0.46
C ASN A 595 -1.87 24.60 0.08
N ASN A 596 -1.85 23.47 0.79
CA ASN A 596 -2.90 22.46 0.77
C ASN A 596 -3.92 22.79 1.88
N VAL A 597 -4.98 23.52 1.50
CA VAL A 597 -6.00 24.03 2.43
C VAL A 597 -7.39 23.92 1.80
N PRO A 598 -8.48 23.74 2.58
CA PRO A 598 -9.82 23.65 2.03
C PRO A 598 -10.18 24.90 1.22
N GLY A 599 -10.53 24.71 -0.05
CA GLY A 599 -11.10 25.77 -0.88
C GLY A 599 -12.51 26.15 -0.44
N ARG A 600 -12.94 27.34 -0.88
CA ARG A 600 -14.27 27.88 -0.63
C ARG A 600 -15.14 27.73 -1.87
N LEU A 601 -16.23 26.98 -1.75
CA LEU A 601 -17.34 26.99 -2.70
C LEU A 601 -18.12 28.31 -2.59
N HIS A 602 -18.42 28.93 -3.74
CA HIS A 602 -19.24 30.14 -3.85
C HIS A 602 -20.60 29.86 -4.50
N ASP A 603 -20.64 28.95 -5.47
CA ASP A 603 -21.86 28.55 -6.19
C ASP A 603 -21.81 27.07 -6.59
N PHE A 604 -22.98 26.42 -6.59
CA PHE A 604 -23.23 25.11 -7.19
C PHE A 604 -24.68 25.05 -7.65
N ALA A 605 -24.93 25.35 -8.93
CA ALA A 605 -26.26 25.58 -9.49
C ALA A 605 -26.61 24.60 -10.60
N GLY A 606 -27.78 23.97 -10.50
CA GLY A 606 -28.38 23.12 -11.53
C GLY A 606 -29.51 23.82 -12.26
N GLY A 607 -29.38 23.98 -13.59
CA GLY A 607 -30.41 24.53 -14.47
C GLY A 607 -30.95 23.49 -15.46
N LYS A 608 -31.95 23.90 -16.26
CA LYS A 608 -32.57 23.02 -17.26
C LYS A 608 -31.61 22.59 -18.37
N PHE A 609 -30.76 23.51 -18.83
CA PHE A 609 -29.84 23.30 -19.97
C PHE A 609 -28.38 23.65 -19.64
N ALA A 610 -28.11 24.19 -18.46
CA ALA A 610 -26.77 24.54 -18.01
C ALA A 610 -26.61 24.23 -16.50
N ARG A 611 -25.38 23.94 -16.06
CA ARG A 611 -25.01 23.85 -14.64
C ARG A 611 -23.73 24.64 -14.40
N SER A 612 -23.61 25.24 -13.22
CA SER A 612 -22.48 26.08 -12.81
C SER A 612 -21.89 25.58 -11.50
N MET A 613 -20.58 25.74 -11.34
CA MET A 613 -19.89 25.63 -10.07
C MET A 613 -18.79 26.70 -9.99
N ASP A 614 -18.65 27.33 -8.83
CA ASP A 614 -17.64 28.37 -8.58
C ASP A 614 -16.92 28.11 -7.26
N ALA A 615 -15.58 28.01 -7.29
CA ALA A 615 -14.76 27.81 -6.10
C ALA A 615 -13.45 28.60 -6.16
N SER A 616 -12.90 28.93 -4.98
CA SER A 616 -11.59 29.59 -4.83
C SER A 616 -10.68 28.86 -3.84
N SER A 617 -9.37 28.94 -4.02
CA SER A 617 -8.40 28.39 -3.08
C SER A 617 -7.35 29.45 -2.69
N ALA A 618 -6.81 29.36 -1.46
CA ALA A 618 -5.71 30.20 -0.96
C ALA A 618 -4.34 29.54 -1.21
N THR A 619 -4.23 28.80 -2.31
CA THR A 619 -3.11 27.89 -2.61
C THR A 619 -1.80 28.62 -2.98
N TYR A 620 -1.92 29.85 -3.50
CA TYR A 620 -0.82 30.76 -3.84
C TYR A 620 -0.84 32.01 -2.93
N PRO A 621 0.10 32.13 -1.96
CA PRO A 621 0.18 33.27 -1.04
C PRO A 621 0.29 34.64 -1.70
N GLN A 622 0.87 34.72 -2.91
CA GLN A 622 1.04 35.95 -3.67
C GLN A 622 -0.23 36.43 -4.41
N THR A 623 -1.32 35.66 -4.34
CA THR A 623 -2.60 36.00 -5.00
C THR A 623 -3.61 36.59 -4.02
N THR A 624 -4.29 37.65 -4.43
CA THR A 624 -5.48 38.19 -3.75
C THR A 624 -6.78 37.58 -4.28
N ALA A 625 -6.74 36.98 -5.47
CA ALA A 625 -7.78 36.12 -6.00
C ALA A 625 -7.18 34.95 -6.76
N TYR A 626 -7.69 33.74 -6.50
CA TYR A 626 -7.45 32.53 -7.28
C TYR A 626 -8.74 31.71 -7.25
N ARG A 627 -9.61 31.97 -8.23
CA ARG A 627 -11.02 31.54 -8.23
C ARG A 627 -11.44 31.11 -9.64
N ARG A 628 -12.13 29.98 -9.75
CA ARG A 628 -12.56 29.42 -11.02
C ARG A 628 -14.06 29.13 -11.01
N ASN A 629 -14.74 29.55 -12.08
CA ASN A 629 -16.12 29.17 -12.36
C ASN A 629 -16.20 28.35 -13.65
N LEU A 630 -16.77 27.15 -13.55
CA LEU A 630 -17.03 26.24 -14.66
C LEU A 630 -18.54 26.17 -14.90
N THR A 631 -18.98 26.54 -16.11
CA THR A 631 -20.37 26.42 -16.54
C THR A 631 -20.47 25.43 -17.69
N MET A 632 -21.10 24.27 -17.47
CA MET A 632 -21.38 23.29 -18.51
C MET A 632 -22.76 23.50 -19.10
N VAL A 633 -22.84 23.59 -20.43
CA VAL A 633 -24.07 23.86 -21.19
C VAL A 633 -24.37 22.69 -22.13
N ASP A 634 -25.60 22.17 -22.04
CA ASP A 634 -26.11 21.09 -22.89
C ASP A 634 -26.33 21.62 -24.31
N VAL A 635 -25.77 20.93 -25.31
CA VAL A 635 -26.13 21.09 -26.73
C VAL A 635 -27.26 20.13 -27.07
N ASP A 636 -27.14 18.88 -26.61
CA ASP A 636 -28.16 17.83 -26.70
C ASP A 636 -27.92 16.75 -25.61
N SER A 637 -28.53 15.57 -25.77
CA SER A 637 -28.39 14.44 -24.84
C SER A 637 -27.05 13.69 -24.90
N SER A 638 -26.13 14.03 -25.79
CA SER A 638 -24.80 13.40 -25.90
C SER A 638 -23.65 14.41 -25.98
N ARG A 639 -23.94 15.70 -26.16
CA ARG A 639 -22.96 16.77 -26.32
C ARG A 639 -23.24 17.93 -25.37
N SER A 640 -22.17 18.43 -24.76
CA SER A 640 -22.16 19.66 -23.95
C SER A 640 -20.84 20.40 -24.21
N TYR A 641 -20.81 21.70 -23.95
CA TYR A 641 -19.57 22.49 -23.90
C TYR A 641 -19.39 23.10 -22.51
N VAL A 642 -18.17 23.49 -22.18
CA VAL A 642 -17.83 24.14 -20.90
C VAL A 642 -17.33 25.55 -21.17
N VAL A 643 -17.86 26.52 -20.43
CA VAL A 643 -17.32 27.87 -20.33
C VAL A 643 -16.54 27.95 -19.02
N ASP A 644 -15.26 28.32 -19.11
CA ASP A 644 -14.34 28.38 -17.98
C ASP A 644 -13.89 29.82 -17.73
N PHE A 645 -14.13 30.31 -16.51
CA PHE A 645 -13.73 31.62 -16.04
C PHE A 645 -12.75 31.48 -14.88
N PHE A 646 -11.46 31.47 -15.18
CA PHE A 646 -10.40 31.55 -14.16
C PHE A 646 -10.07 33.02 -13.88
N ARG A 647 -10.22 33.43 -12.61
CA ARG A 647 -9.96 34.78 -12.10
C ARG A 647 -8.74 34.73 -11.20
N VAL A 648 -7.64 35.32 -11.66
CA VAL A 648 -6.40 35.46 -10.89
C VAL A 648 -6.06 36.94 -10.70
N ALA A 649 -5.66 37.32 -9.49
CA ALA A 649 -5.16 38.65 -9.17
C ALA A 649 -3.99 38.53 -8.17
N GLY A 650 -2.92 39.31 -8.37
CA GLY A 650 -1.62 39.09 -7.73
C GLY A 650 -0.71 38.17 -8.55
N GLY A 651 0.56 38.08 -8.18
CA GLY A 651 1.62 37.54 -9.04
C GLY A 651 1.97 38.44 -10.24
N ARG A 652 2.89 37.98 -11.07
CA ARG A 652 3.44 38.65 -12.27
C ARG A 652 3.23 37.83 -13.56
N GLN A 653 3.19 36.51 -13.47
CA GLN A 653 2.97 35.58 -14.58
C GLN A 653 1.85 34.60 -14.23
N HIS A 654 0.99 34.29 -15.20
CA HIS A 654 -0.15 33.37 -15.08
C HIS A 654 -0.17 32.43 -16.28
N ASP A 655 0.18 31.17 -16.09
CA ASP A 655 0.19 30.15 -17.15
C ASP A 655 -1.02 29.22 -16.98
N TYR A 656 -1.89 29.15 -17.97
CA TYR A 656 -3.05 28.26 -17.93
C TYR A 656 -2.75 26.94 -18.63
N ALA A 657 -2.70 25.85 -17.87
CA ALA A 657 -2.41 24.50 -18.38
C ALA A 657 -3.70 23.73 -18.69
N LEU A 658 -3.68 23.00 -19.82
CA LEU A 658 -4.73 22.08 -20.25
C LEU A 658 -4.10 20.85 -20.90
N HIS A 659 -4.52 19.67 -20.45
CA HIS A 659 -4.01 18.38 -20.88
C HIS A 659 -5.09 17.63 -21.67
N GLY A 660 -4.69 17.00 -22.77
CA GLY A 660 -5.56 16.20 -23.62
C GLY A 660 -5.38 14.69 -23.40
N PRO A 661 -6.30 13.86 -23.88
CA PRO A 661 -6.11 12.40 -23.88
C PRO A 661 -4.92 12.00 -24.77
N PRO A 662 -4.34 10.81 -24.55
CA PRO A 662 -3.29 10.28 -25.43
C PRO A 662 -3.72 10.27 -26.90
N GLY A 663 -2.99 11.00 -27.75
CA GLY A 663 -3.34 11.15 -29.16
C GLY A 663 -2.48 12.16 -29.91
N LYS A 664 -2.80 12.38 -31.19
CA LYS A 664 -2.19 13.44 -32.00
C LYS A 664 -3.02 14.72 -31.85
N LEU A 665 -2.41 15.78 -31.35
CA LEU A 665 -3.03 17.11 -31.32
C LEU A 665 -3.14 17.67 -32.74
N ALA A 666 -4.36 17.96 -33.17
CA ALA A 666 -4.63 18.80 -34.33
C ALA A 666 -5.21 20.12 -33.83
N ALA A 667 -4.49 21.22 -34.06
CA ALA A 667 -4.86 22.54 -33.56
C ALA A 667 -5.12 23.51 -34.73
N ALA A 668 -6.21 24.26 -34.65
CA ALA A 668 -6.54 25.33 -35.60
C ALA A 668 -6.30 26.71 -34.97
N GLY A 669 -6.10 27.74 -35.80
CA GLY A 669 -5.80 29.10 -35.35
C GLY A 669 -4.31 29.42 -35.37
N ARG A 670 -3.90 30.46 -34.63
CA ARG A 670 -2.51 30.90 -34.55
C ARG A 670 -1.84 30.32 -33.32
N TRP A 671 -0.90 29.41 -33.53
CA TRP A 671 -0.06 28.82 -32.49
C TRP A 671 1.39 29.26 -32.71
N SER A 672 2.16 29.40 -31.63
CA SER A 672 3.61 29.53 -31.73
C SER A 672 4.23 28.21 -32.18
N GLU A 673 5.44 28.28 -32.73
CA GLU A 673 6.25 27.08 -32.95
C GLU A 673 6.54 26.38 -31.63
N LYS A 674 6.62 25.04 -31.66
CA LYS A 674 6.97 24.24 -30.49
C LYS A 674 8.36 24.63 -30.01
N GLN A 675 8.43 25.20 -28.80
CA GLN A 675 9.70 25.56 -28.16
C GLN A 675 10.41 24.31 -27.60
N PRO A 676 11.75 24.32 -27.49
CA PRO A 676 12.51 23.31 -26.76
C PRO A 676 12.29 23.43 -25.24
N GLY A 677 12.75 22.42 -24.49
CA GLY A 677 12.74 22.43 -23.03
C GLY A 677 11.36 22.30 -22.40
N THR A 678 11.10 23.10 -21.36
CA THR A 678 9.88 23.12 -20.54
C THR A 678 9.48 24.57 -20.21
N LEU A 679 8.38 24.77 -19.49
CA LEU A 679 7.95 26.11 -19.03
C LEU A 679 9.02 26.81 -18.16
N ALA A 680 9.91 26.05 -17.53
CA ALA A 680 11.07 26.55 -16.78
C ALA A 680 12.18 27.15 -17.66
N GLY A 681 12.18 26.86 -18.96
CA GLY A 681 13.12 27.41 -19.94
C GLY A 681 13.52 26.42 -21.04
N PRO A 682 14.09 26.93 -22.15
CA PRO A 682 14.45 26.12 -23.32
C PRO A 682 15.54 25.07 -23.04
N GLU A 683 16.40 25.33 -22.05
CA GLU A 683 17.50 24.45 -21.63
C GLU A 683 17.13 23.50 -20.47
N VAL A 684 15.88 23.56 -19.97
CA VAL A 684 15.41 22.72 -18.85
C VAL A 684 14.65 21.53 -19.43
N ALA A 685 15.28 20.35 -19.40
CA ALA A 685 14.67 19.10 -19.86
C ALA A 685 13.56 18.62 -18.92
N PHE A 686 12.70 17.73 -19.42
CA PHE A 686 11.75 16.99 -18.58
C PHE A 686 12.48 16.25 -17.45
N GLY A 687 11.92 16.29 -16.25
CA GLY A 687 12.49 15.66 -15.06
C GLY A 687 13.62 16.43 -14.38
N ASP A 688 14.23 17.44 -15.02
CA ASP A 688 15.37 18.15 -14.43
C ASP A 688 15.01 18.98 -13.20
N ILE A 689 15.86 18.86 -12.17
CA ILE A 689 15.91 19.80 -11.05
C ILE A 689 16.79 20.98 -11.50
N TYR A 690 16.27 22.21 -11.38
CA TYR A 690 16.91 23.43 -11.90
C TYR A 690 16.90 24.60 -10.90
N ASP A 691 15.96 24.60 -9.96
CA ASP A 691 15.67 25.67 -9.00
C ASP A 691 16.08 25.34 -7.55
N ASP A 692 16.36 24.07 -7.23
CA ASP A 692 16.92 23.68 -5.94
C ASP A 692 18.39 24.16 -5.80
N ALA A 693 18.66 24.93 -4.75
CA ALA A 693 19.97 25.55 -4.51
C ALA A 693 21.14 24.56 -4.30
N LYS A 694 20.86 23.27 -4.04
CA LYS A 694 21.86 22.20 -3.88
C LYS A 694 21.86 21.27 -5.09
N MET A 695 20.69 20.78 -5.50
CA MET A 695 20.53 19.76 -6.53
C MET A 695 20.51 20.32 -7.97
N GLY A 696 20.14 21.59 -8.16
CA GLY A 696 20.05 22.25 -9.47
C GLY A 696 21.39 22.69 -10.08
N THR A 697 22.50 22.59 -9.35
CA THR A 697 23.80 23.08 -9.87
C THR A 697 24.38 22.15 -10.96
N ARG A 698 25.01 22.72 -12.01
CA ARG A 698 25.60 21.91 -13.10
C ARG A 698 26.71 20.94 -12.63
N VAL A 699 27.32 21.20 -11.47
CA VAL A 699 28.37 20.34 -10.89
C VAL A 699 27.77 19.11 -10.18
N THR A 700 26.62 19.25 -9.51
CA THR A 700 25.95 18.10 -8.88
C THR A 700 25.39 17.12 -9.90
N ARG A 701 24.98 17.58 -11.09
CA ARG A 701 24.56 16.71 -12.22
C ARG A 701 25.58 15.64 -12.63
N ALA A 702 26.86 15.80 -12.30
CA ALA A 702 27.92 14.84 -12.60
C ALA A 702 28.53 14.13 -11.36
N VAL A 703 28.14 14.53 -10.14
CA VAL A 703 28.86 14.12 -8.91
C VAL A 703 27.94 13.65 -7.77
N THR A 704 26.62 13.88 -7.81
CA THR A 704 25.72 13.47 -6.71
C THR A 704 24.96 12.17 -6.99
N GLY A 705 25.63 11.04 -6.76
CA GLY A 705 24.99 9.75 -6.42
C GLY A 705 24.43 9.71 -4.99
N ILE A 706 24.15 10.86 -4.37
CA ILE A 706 23.65 11.00 -3.00
C ILE A 706 22.48 11.98 -3.01
N THR A 707 21.30 11.46 -3.28
CA THR A 707 20.03 12.20 -3.27
C THR A 707 19.54 12.43 -1.84
N LYS A 708 19.52 13.69 -1.40
CA LYS A 708 18.73 14.12 -0.23
C LYS A 708 17.46 14.81 -0.73
N ALA A 709 16.36 14.05 -0.80
CA ALA A 709 15.05 14.52 -1.23
C ALA A 709 14.03 14.52 -0.08
N LEU A 710 12.87 15.11 -0.38
CA LEU A 710 11.80 15.54 0.52
C LEU A 710 11.15 14.42 1.34
N VAL A 711 10.72 14.73 2.56
CA VAL A 711 9.85 13.85 3.37
C VAL A 711 8.48 13.71 2.72
N ILE A 712 8.23 12.57 2.07
CA ILE A 712 6.88 12.05 1.81
C ILE A 712 6.88 10.57 2.17
N ASN A 713 5.99 10.15 3.09
CA ASN A 713 5.70 8.74 3.29
C ASN A 713 5.01 8.21 2.03
N ILE A 714 5.58 7.20 1.36
CA ILE A 714 4.93 6.61 0.19
C ILE A 714 4.77 5.10 0.33
N PHE A 715 3.57 4.66 -0.01
CA PHE A 715 3.07 3.31 0.09
C PHE A 715 2.77 2.79 -1.33
N SER A 716 3.65 1.99 -1.92
CA SER A 716 3.31 1.27 -3.16
C SER A 716 2.51 0.02 -2.83
N MET A 717 1.28 -0.10 -3.34
CA MET A 717 0.46 -1.32 -3.22
C MET A 717 -0.51 -1.56 -4.39
N PHE A 718 -0.17 -1.13 -5.61
CA PHE A 718 -1.03 -1.34 -6.79
C PHE A 718 -0.27 -1.80 -8.04
N ARG A 719 0.04 -3.11 -8.08
CA ARG A 719 -0.07 -3.98 -9.27
C ARG A 719 0.36 -5.42 -8.92
N ASN A 720 -0.64 -6.27 -8.70
CA ASN A 720 -0.66 -7.72 -8.98
C ASN A 720 -2.13 -8.16 -9.00
#